data_AF-A0A258HYG4-F1
#
_entry.id   AF-A0A258HYG4-F1
#
_cell.length_a   1.000
_cell.length_b   1.000
_cell.length_c   1.000
_cell.angle_alpha   90.00
_cell.angle_beta   90.00
_cell.angle_gamma   90.00
#
_symmetry.space_group_name_H-M   'P 1'
#
loop_
_entity.id
_entity.type
_entity.pdbx_description
1 polymer ?
#
loop_
_entity_poly.entity_id
_entity_poly.type
_entity_poly.pdbx_seq_one_letter_code
_entity_poly.pdbx_strand_id
1 'polypeptide(L)'
;MESWGKPNLSSKGEPLLDLAFYRRRYPDVRTLVSDKSLIAHYRTCGIAEGRFPNAEMELETLLRDGIGDNDPFDLVAYRTLNPDLNRTLRGDAEFVAHYIDHGRAEKRPCSFPDQDAGVLWRRLFNPSQYLAWCPDTFETAPIDFNQAFNHFCKYGLDRLAPLNFDDWFDPAFYRSHYGLAPAVTDAELYREWLDKGLAEGRSPNEFRLLESMLRGRAFPVQLEWRAYCAETGLDPAAGRSAALVWMFEVDEDAERIVRFARPCGITLFVDICHFRYNRGDHYGCFALFREWGESDKDCWPPELWGLASDVSRYLGDLGKAWVAALAAIGDVGPDFSALERVVDIAGQRAKPIEALEALEGQAVHWHGDPRFSVLCMSVLERLFEQDSARAHAVLRSEGEPGEADGILTNCVERGWLALDRLMLAPARLGPVADGHIPMLANLELRQCNHYRVEQKAEWLAAEGLELRVHSEDQPEAFIKDLVGARAVIFYRVQATPGVLKAIFYARAIGIPTYYEIDDLIFDADAFPPPLQSYAGTLSAEDYRGLRFAVPLFRSALSACDRAIASTDTLLKSMLPLVREHTGVVLRNGIDSRNQAARFEKAAAKRSAIRIFYGSGTKAHGQDFAEIAGPALSRIMENFAGVELVLVGNVPIPDCLKAFRSRIIAMTAIPNVHDYWAVLAQCDINLAVLRRGGAEDAKSEIKWLEAAVQGVPSVVSATPSYQEVLRDGEDVFLAATTDEWYQSLARLVADREKRELIGQCARATALAKFSRETAIADFRAAFGLSAPDGTPAGQHRVLICNVFFPPQLLGGATRVVAANVEYIARNCPDVAQAVFTCDAWPSDDTHLSTSDYEGTPVFRLSLPQDANEDDAPTRASIVDGFRQVIRVFRPHMVHFHCIQRLSDAIVSEVLNAGIPYIVTLHDGWWISPHQFLVDQYGFERSGEIDPLADRGLPADEAGKMIARRARLYPLLEGAAYRLAVSDSFAQVYKSAGVEGVATLANGMPTLKPAQDTHQGQAVLRVAHIGGRMVHKGADLVEASLRLGQYGTIEFVMIDGSVPAGRPVETVWGSTRVQLIAPVQAEDITELYNSLDVILVPSIWPESYGLVVREALHCGNWVVVSDVGALAEAVVDGVNGTVLPSRDRGALDRLFADMQMRPEQYRRDHKRSLQTKRTLDDQSAELAEIYRRLSN
;
A
#
# COMPACT_ATOMS: atom_id res chain seq x y z
N MET A 1 8.29 -17.71 37.84
CA MET A 1 9.00 -16.42 37.90
C MET A 1 10.51 -16.53 38.04
N GLU A 2 11.12 -17.66 38.46
CA GLU A 2 12.59 -17.77 38.64
C GLU A 2 13.36 -18.42 37.45
N SER A 3 12.72 -18.70 36.31
CA SER A 3 13.35 -19.40 35.16
C SER A 3 13.66 -18.51 33.95
N TRP A 4 13.52 -17.19 34.07
CA TRP A 4 13.84 -16.26 32.98
C TRP A 4 15.23 -15.69 33.21
N GLY A 5 16.07 -15.68 32.17
CA GLY A 5 17.45 -15.18 32.22
C GLY A 5 17.52 -13.78 32.82
N LYS A 6 18.65 -13.45 33.47
CA LYS A 6 18.86 -12.08 33.97
C LYS A 6 18.88 -11.10 32.80
N PRO A 7 18.26 -9.91 32.93
CA PRO A 7 18.20 -8.93 31.85
C PRO A 7 19.61 -8.54 31.39
N ASN A 8 19.74 -8.31 30.09
CA ASN A 8 20.98 -7.87 29.45
C ASN A 8 21.29 -6.42 29.87
N LEU A 9 21.97 -6.28 31.01
CA LEU A 9 22.39 -5.00 31.58
C LEU A 9 23.82 -4.67 31.16
N SER A 10 24.07 -3.40 30.85
CA SER A 10 25.43 -2.87 30.71
C SER A 10 26.26 -3.10 31.98
N SER A 11 27.59 -2.95 31.91
CA SER A 11 28.50 -3.00 33.07
C SER A 11 28.17 -1.99 34.19
N LYS A 12 27.22 -1.08 33.96
CA LYS A 12 26.70 -0.09 34.91
C LYS A 12 25.27 -0.37 35.39
N GLY A 13 24.64 -1.47 34.99
CA GLY A 13 23.28 -1.81 35.41
C GLY A 13 22.16 -1.11 34.64
N GLU A 14 22.46 -0.45 33.51
CA GLU A 14 21.44 0.13 32.62
C GLU A 14 21.05 -0.89 31.53
N PRO A 15 19.75 -1.02 31.16
CA PRO A 15 19.32 -1.91 30.09
C PRO A 15 19.96 -1.52 28.75
N LEU A 16 20.47 -2.51 28.01
CA LEU A 16 21.03 -2.31 26.68
C LEU A 16 19.91 -1.93 25.70
N LEU A 17 20.00 -0.74 25.10
CA LEU A 17 19.09 -0.27 24.05
C LEU A 17 19.32 -1.05 22.75
N ASP A 18 18.35 -1.86 22.36
CA ASP A 18 18.27 -2.48 21.04
C ASP A 18 17.65 -1.48 20.06
N LEU A 19 18.49 -0.91 19.21
CA LEU A 19 18.09 0.12 18.25
C LEU A 19 17.19 -0.42 17.14
N ALA A 20 17.32 -1.69 16.78
CA ALA A 20 16.50 -2.31 15.75
C ALA A 20 15.08 -2.54 16.30
N PHE A 21 14.99 -3.06 17.52
CA PHE A 21 13.72 -3.12 18.25
C PHE A 21 13.10 -1.73 18.42
N TYR A 22 13.85 -0.77 18.94
CA TYR A 22 13.34 0.57 19.26
C TYR A 22 12.79 1.30 18.03
N ARG A 23 13.50 1.21 16.89
CA ARG A 23 13.07 1.78 15.61
C ARG A 23 11.85 1.06 15.04
N ARG A 24 11.83 -0.28 15.10
CA ARG A 24 10.69 -1.08 14.62
C ARG A 24 9.44 -0.82 15.45
N ARG A 25 9.60 -0.72 16.77
CA ARG A 25 8.50 -0.67 17.74
C ARG A 25 7.81 0.69 17.83
N TYR A 26 8.54 1.78 17.65
CA TYR A 26 8.03 3.15 17.81
C TYR A 26 8.05 3.89 16.47
N PRO A 27 6.90 4.00 15.78
CA PRO A 27 6.84 4.56 14.42
C PRO A 27 7.29 6.02 14.32
N ASP A 28 7.05 6.81 15.35
CA ASP A 28 7.36 8.24 15.39
C ASP A 28 8.88 8.53 15.41
N VAL A 29 9.67 7.61 15.95
CA VAL A 29 11.15 7.69 15.91
C VAL A 29 11.74 7.00 14.68
N ARG A 30 10.93 6.41 13.79
CA ARG A 30 11.42 5.90 12.49
C ARG A 30 12.00 7.01 11.62
N THR A 31 11.53 8.24 11.82
CA THR A 31 12.06 9.47 11.21
C THR A 31 13.47 9.83 11.74
N LEU A 32 13.88 9.28 12.89
CA LEU A 32 15.22 9.48 13.47
C LEU A 32 16.19 8.49 12.83
N VAL A 33 16.86 9.00 11.80
CA VAL A 33 17.62 8.20 10.84
C VAL A 33 18.95 7.67 11.39
N SER A 34 19.52 8.31 12.40
CA SER A 34 20.83 7.93 12.96
C SER A 34 20.70 7.19 14.28
N ASP A 35 21.50 6.15 14.47
CA ASP A 35 21.59 5.40 15.73
C ASP A 35 21.98 6.32 16.89
N LYS A 36 22.80 7.34 16.63
CA LYS A 36 23.17 8.36 17.61
C LYS A 36 21.96 9.22 18.01
N SER A 37 21.09 9.54 17.07
CA SER A 37 19.83 10.27 17.31
C SER A 37 18.83 9.41 18.06
N LEU A 38 18.76 8.10 17.79
CA LEU A 38 17.89 7.17 18.53
C LEU A 38 18.40 6.93 19.96
N ILE A 39 19.70 6.77 20.15
CA ILE A 39 20.31 6.69 21.49
C ILE A 39 20.08 7.99 22.25
N ALA A 40 20.28 9.14 21.59
CA ALA A 40 20.02 10.44 22.19
C ALA A 40 18.54 10.58 22.54
N HIS A 41 17.64 10.30 21.61
CA HIS A 41 16.20 10.36 21.80
C HIS A 41 15.75 9.42 22.91
N TYR A 42 16.20 8.17 22.95
CA TYR A 42 15.88 7.26 24.04
C TYR A 42 16.33 7.83 25.38
N ARG A 43 17.56 8.37 25.46
CA ARG A 43 18.09 8.97 26.69
C ARG A 43 17.39 10.25 27.12
N THR A 44 16.93 11.08 26.17
CA THR A 44 16.33 12.40 26.46
C THR A 44 14.82 12.36 26.59
N CYS A 45 14.16 11.52 25.79
CA CYS A 45 12.71 11.46 25.61
C CYS A 45 12.18 10.07 25.94
N GLY A 46 12.76 9.02 25.37
CA GLY A 46 12.25 7.65 25.49
C GLY A 46 12.16 7.12 26.92
N ILE A 47 13.17 7.35 27.76
CA ILE A 47 13.14 6.97 29.18
C ILE A 47 12.03 7.73 29.92
N ALA A 48 11.85 9.02 29.64
CA ALA A 48 10.83 9.84 30.28
C ALA A 48 9.40 9.49 29.81
N GLU A 49 9.28 9.05 28.56
CA GLU A 49 8.04 8.60 27.93
C GLU A 49 7.72 7.13 28.22
N GLY A 50 8.59 6.43 28.97
CA GLY A 50 8.39 5.02 29.34
C GLY A 50 8.55 4.04 28.18
N ARG A 51 9.27 4.42 27.12
CA ARG A 51 9.52 3.55 25.96
C ARG A 51 10.50 2.44 26.34
N PHE A 52 10.27 1.25 25.79
CA PHE A 52 11.07 0.06 26.07
C PHE A 52 12.37 0.10 25.28
N PRO A 53 13.53 -0.17 25.91
CA PRO A 53 14.81 -0.21 25.22
C PRO A 53 14.99 -1.46 24.34
N ASN A 54 14.30 -2.55 24.63
CA ASN A 54 14.44 -3.83 23.94
C ASN A 54 13.19 -4.70 24.16
N ALA A 55 13.05 -5.78 23.39
CA ALA A 55 11.89 -6.68 23.44
C ALA A 55 11.74 -7.41 24.78
N GLU A 56 12.84 -7.69 25.48
CA GLU A 56 12.85 -8.36 26.78
C GLU A 56 12.25 -7.45 27.86
N MET A 57 12.68 -6.18 27.91
CA MET A 57 12.12 -5.16 28.79
C MET A 57 10.66 -4.83 28.48
N GLU A 58 10.28 -4.86 27.19
CA GLU A 58 8.88 -4.74 26.80
C GLU A 58 8.07 -5.90 27.36
N LEU A 59 8.50 -7.15 27.14
CA LEU A 59 7.81 -8.34 27.65
C LEU A 59 7.68 -8.30 29.18
N GLU A 60 8.78 -8.05 29.90
CA GLU A 60 8.76 -7.95 31.36
C GLU A 60 7.81 -6.86 31.85
N THR A 61 7.79 -5.71 31.17
CA THR A 61 6.92 -4.60 31.57
C THR A 61 5.46 -4.89 31.24
N LEU A 62 5.16 -5.47 30.08
CA LEU A 62 3.81 -5.90 29.74
C LEU A 62 3.30 -6.96 30.71
N LEU A 63 4.14 -7.91 31.12
CA LEU A 63 3.78 -8.92 32.12
C LEU A 63 3.61 -8.33 33.52
N ARG A 64 4.41 -7.33 33.91
CA ARG A 64 4.34 -6.72 35.25
C ARG A 64 3.22 -5.69 35.39
N ASP A 65 3.06 -4.83 34.40
CA ASP A 65 2.19 -3.65 34.47
C ASP A 65 0.91 -3.85 33.66
N GLY A 66 0.97 -4.66 32.60
CA GLY A 66 -0.14 -4.93 31.71
C GLY A 66 -1.01 -6.11 32.14
N ILE A 67 -0.44 -7.09 32.86
CA ILE A 67 -1.13 -8.26 33.41
C ILE A 67 -1.24 -8.08 34.94
N GLY A 68 -2.45 -7.92 35.47
CA GLY A 68 -2.64 -7.69 36.91
C GLY A 68 -2.37 -8.95 37.74
N ASP A 69 -2.08 -8.77 39.04
CA ASP A 69 -1.76 -9.87 39.99
C ASP A 69 -2.82 -11.00 40.05
N ASN A 70 -4.06 -10.73 39.63
CA ASN A 70 -5.17 -11.70 39.58
C ASN A 70 -5.66 -11.99 38.16
N ASP A 71 -4.94 -11.54 37.13
CA ASP A 71 -5.28 -11.84 35.74
C ASP A 71 -4.89 -13.29 35.42
N PRO A 72 -5.81 -14.10 34.86
CA PRO A 72 -5.55 -15.51 34.62
C PRO A 72 -4.70 -15.75 33.35
N PHE A 73 -3.92 -14.78 32.90
CA PHE A 73 -3.10 -14.89 31.70
C PHE A 73 -1.84 -15.73 31.93
N ASP A 74 -1.69 -16.74 31.09
CA ASP A 74 -0.53 -17.60 30.94
C ASP A 74 -0.11 -17.58 29.46
N LEU A 75 1.11 -17.16 29.19
CA LEU A 75 1.60 -16.95 27.82
C LEU A 75 1.62 -18.26 27.01
N VAL A 76 1.96 -19.38 27.65
CA VAL A 76 2.03 -20.69 27.01
C VAL A 76 0.62 -21.16 26.66
N ALA A 77 -0.32 -21.01 27.60
CA ALA A 77 -1.73 -21.29 27.38
C ALA A 77 -2.31 -20.40 26.27
N TYR A 78 -2.03 -19.10 26.29
CA TYR A 78 -2.53 -18.16 25.29
C TYR A 78 -2.02 -18.51 23.88
N ARG A 79 -0.74 -18.84 23.74
CA ARG A 79 -0.15 -19.31 22.47
C ARG A 79 -0.77 -20.64 21.99
N THR A 80 -0.96 -21.57 22.92
CA THR A 80 -1.46 -22.93 22.63
C THR A 80 -2.94 -22.91 22.26
N LEU A 81 -3.74 -22.10 22.95
CA LEU A 81 -5.19 -22.04 22.80
C LEU A 81 -5.66 -21.09 21.68
N ASN A 82 -4.77 -20.27 21.14
CA ASN A 82 -5.06 -19.34 20.05
C ASN A 82 -4.09 -19.56 18.89
N PRO A 83 -4.13 -20.73 18.23
CA PRO A 83 -3.17 -21.11 17.21
C PRO A 83 -3.22 -20.24 15.95
N ASP A 84 -4.32 -19.52 15.74
CA ASP A 84 -4.47 -18.51 14.68
C ASP A 84 -3.43 -17.39 14.81
N LEU A 85 -3.09 -16.99 16.04
CA LEU A 85 -2.13 -15.92 16.32
C LEU A 85 -0.69 -16.30 15.97
N ASN A 86 -0.37 -17.60 15.93
CA ASN A 86 0.98 -18.09 15.60
C ASN A 86 1.38 -17.78 14.15
N ARG A 87 0.41 -17.44 13.29
CA ARG A 87 0.66 -17.04 11.89
C ARG A 87 1.11 -15.57 11.77
N THR A 88 0.68 -14.72 12.71
CA THR A 88 0.84 -13.27 12.65
C THR A 88 1.82 -12.73 13.68
N LEU A 89 1.86 -13.32 14.88
CA LEU A 89 2.69 -12.89 15.98
C LEU A 89 3.94 -13.76 16.07
N ARG A 90 5.11 -13.13 16.21
CA ARG A 90 6.41 -13.80 16.14
C ARG A 90 7.17 -13.83 17.47
N GLY A 91 6.79 -12.99 18.43
CA GLY A 91 7.49 -12.87 19.72
C GLY A 91 6.55 -12.86 20.93
N ASP A 92 7.06 -13.32 22.07
CA ASP A 92 6.34 -13.38 23.35
C ASP A 92 5.67 -12.06 23.72
N ALA A 93 6.38 -10.93 23.57
CA ALA A 93 5.86 -9.59 23.85
C ALA A 93 4.62 -9.25 23.00
N GLU A 94 4.59 -9.69 21.74
CA GLU A 94 3.47 -9.44 20.82
C GLU A 94 2.23 -10.24 21.22
N PHE A 95 2.39 -11.46 21.75
CA PHE A 95 1.28 -12.24 22.31
C PHE A 95 0.71 -11.59 23.57
N VAL A 96 1.57 -11.09 24.47
CA VAL A 96 1.14 -10.40 25.69
C VAL A 96 0.43 -9.08 25.32
N ALA A 97 1.00 -8.29 24.41
CA ALA A 97 0.39 -7.06 23.92
C ALA A 97 -0.97 -7.34 23.25
N HIS A 98 -1.04 -8.32 22.35
CA HIS A 98 -2.30 -8.71 21.71
C HIS A 98 -3.36 -9.13 22.73
N TYR A 99 -2.99 -9.86 23.79
CA TYR A 99 -3.94 -10.18 24.86
C TYR A 99 -4.45 -8.94 25.58
N ILE A 100 -3.55 -8.02 25.95
CA ILE A 100 -3.89 -6.78 26.67
C ILE A 100 -4.82 -5.91 25.83
N ASP A 101 -4.48 -5.72 24.55
CA ASP A 101 -5.14 -4.77 23.65
C ASP A 101 -6.45 -5.33 23.08
N HIS A 102 -6.49 -6.64 22.79
CA HIS A 102 -7.59 -7.28 22.07
C HIS A 102 -8.14 -8.49 22.83
N GLY A 103 -7.27 -9.43 23.21
CA GLY A 103 -7.67 -10.73 23.77
C GLY A 103 -8.58 -10.64 24.99
N ARG A 104 -8.38 -9.67 25.87
CA ARG A 104 -9.27 -9.40 27.02
C ARG A 104 -10.68 -8.99 26.59
N ALA A 105 -10.78 -8.05 25.65
CA ALA A 105 -12.06 -7.56 25.15
C ALA A 105 -12.81 -8.65 24.37
N GLU A 106 -12.06 -9.45 23.61
CA GLU A 106 -12.56 -10.60 22.85
C GLU A 106 -12.85 -11.82 23.72
N LYS A 107 -12.43 -11.80 25.00
CA LYS A 107 -12.53 -12.92 25.94
C LYS A 107 -11.85 -14.18 25.41
N ARG A 108 -10.71 -14.00 24.73
CA ARG A 108 -9.88 -15.11 24.26
C ARG A 108 -9.37 -15.93 25.44
N PRO A 109 -9.26 -17.26 25.29
CA PRO A 109 -8.74 -18.09 26.35
C PRO A 109 -7.27 -17.79 26.66
N CYS A 110 -6.97 -17.45 27.91
CA CYS A 110 -5.65 -17.01 28.34
C CYS A 110 -4.97 -17.86 29.41
N SER A 111 -5.66 -18.85 29.98
CA SER A 111 -5.08 -19.87 30.86
C SER A 111 -5.59 -21.25 30.51
N PHE A 112 -4.83 -22.25 30.93
CA PHE A 112 -5.35 -23.61 31.02
C PHE A 112 -6.45 -23.66 32.09
N PRO A 113 -7.60 -24.30 31.80
CA PRO A 113 -8.71 -24.39 32.76
C PRO A 113 -8.29 -25.17 34.00
N ASP A 114 -8.48 -24.59 35.19
CA ASP A 114 -8.27 -25.28 36.46
C ASP A 114 -9.23 -26.48 36.56
N GLN A 115 -8.69 -27.69 36.49
CA GLN A 115 -9.34 -28.98 36.80
C GLN A 115 -10.26 -29.62 35.74
N ASP A 116 -10.34 -29.11 34.51
CA ASP A 116 -11.09 -29.78 33.43
C ASP A 116 -10.25 -29.93 32.15
N ALA A 117 -9.44 -30.99 32.10
CA ALA A 117 -8.66 -31.37 30.91
C ALA A 117 -9.54 -31.53 29.66
N GLY A 118 -10.83 -31.91 29.83
CA GLY A 118 -11.79 -32.03 28.74
C GLY A 118 -12.05 -30.73 27.99
N VAL A 119 -12.00 -29.57 28.66
CA VAL A 119 -12.12 -28.25 28.02
C VAL A 119 -10.90 -27.93 27.15
N LEU A 120 -9.70 -28.30 27.63
CA LEU A 120 -8.45 -28.12 26.89
C LEU A 120 -8.42 -29.00 25.63
N TRP A 121 -8.79 -30.29 25.78
CA TRP A 121 -8.89 -31.22 24.65
C TRP A 121 -9.84 -30.69 23.59
N ARG A 122 -11.01 -30.21 24.02
CA ARG A 122 -12.05 -29.69 23.13
C ARG A 122 -11.57 -28.49 22.31
N ARG A 123 -10.65 -27.69 22.82
CA ARG A 123 -10.11 -26.53 22.08
C ARG A 123 -9.05 -26.90 21.06
N LEU A 124 -8.21 -27.88 21.37
CA LEU A 124 -7.15 -28.35 20.49
C LEU A 124 -7.61 -29.41 19.49
N PHE A 125 -8.78 -30.00 19.73
CA PHE A 125 -9.36 -31.03 18.89
C PHE A 125 -9.74 -30.48 17.51
N ASN A 126 -9.15 -31.07 16.47
CA ASN A 126 -9.48 -30.85 15.09
C ASN A 126 -10.32 -32.03 14.56
N PRO A 127 -11.64 -31.84 14.34
CA PRO A 127 -12.52 -32.91 13.86
C PRO A 127 -12.10 -33.49 12.52
N SER A 128 -11.70 -32.70 11.52
CA SER A 128 -11.39 -33.22 10.19
C SER A 128 -10.21 -34.18 10.22
N GLN A 129 -9.16 -33.81 10.97
CA GLN A 129 -7.97 -34.63 11.18
C GLN A 129 -8.28 -35.91 11.94
N TYR A 130 -9.11 -35.82 12.99
CA TYR A 130 -9.57 -37.00 13.73
C TYR A 130 -10.38 -37.97 12.86
N LEU A 131 -11.34 -37.46 12.09
CA LEU A 131 -12.18 -38.24 11.17
C LEU A 131 -11.31 -38.92 10.10
N ALA A 132 -10.32 -38.21 9.56
CA ALA A 132 -9.33 -38.78 8.65
C ALA A 132 -8.46 -39.85 9.34
N TRP A 133 -8.10 -39.70 10.61
CA TRP A 133 -7.27 -40.68 11.33
C TRP A 133 -8.03 -41.98 11.67
N CYS A 134 -9.33 -41.90 11.98
CA CYS A 134 -10.14 -43.00 12.47
C CYS A 134 -11.42 -43.25 11.63
N PRO A 135 -11.35 -43.58 10.33
CA PRO A 135 -12.53 -43.75 9.48
C PRO A 135 -13.36 -44.99 9.83
N ASP A 136 -12.74 -46.08 10.31
CA ASP A 136 -13.36 -47.40 10.45
C ASP A 136 -14.17 -47.59 11.76
N THR A 137 -14.35 -46.54 12.55
CA THR A 137 -15.00 -46.60 13.88
C THR A 137 -16.45 -46.12 13.89
N PHE A 138 -16.95 -45.60 12.78
CA PHE A 138 -18.27 -44.97 12.69
C PHE A 138 -19.31 -45.92 12.08
N GLU A 139 -20.42 -46.16 12.77
CA GLU A 139 -21.65 -46.70 12.14
C GLU A 139 -22.33 -45.64 11.28
N THR A 140 -22.29 -44.38 11.73
CA THR A 140 -22.71 -43.17 11.01
C THR A 140 -21.70 -42.07 11.26
N ALA A 141 -21.23 -41.42 10.20
CA ALA A 141 -20.25 -40.34 10.30
C ALA A 141 -20.80 -39.15 11.12
N PRO A 142 -19.98 -38.53 12.01
CA PRO A 142 -20.35 -37.30 12.70
C PRO A 142 -20.69 -36.18 11.72
N ILE A 143 -21.73 -35.40 12.05
CA ILE A 143 -22.20 -34.27 11.23
C ILE A 143 -21.85 -32.90 11.83
N ASP A 144 -21.36 -32.90 13.06
CA ASP A 144 -20.98 -31.70 13.80
C ASP A 144 -19.78 -31.97 14.72
N PHE A 145 -19.20 -30.87 15.22
CA PHE A 145 -18.05 -30.88 16.11
C PHE A 145 -18.29 -31.71 17.38
N ASN A 146 -19.48 -31.61 18.00
CA ASN A 146 -19.77 -32.23 19.29
C ASN A 146 -19.84 -33.75 19.16
N GLN A 147 -20.45 -34.25 18.09
CA GLN A 147 -20.50 -35.67 17.78
C GLN A 147 -19.10 -36.24 17.54
N ALA A 148 -18.26 -35.52 16.78
CA ALA A 148 -16.88 -35.92 16.54
C ALA A 148 -16.06 -35.94 17.83
N PHE A 149 -16.17 -34.90 18.67
CA PHE A 149 -15.46 -34.80 19.94
C PHE A 149 -15.89 -35.87 20.95
N ASN A 150 -17.21 -36.09 21.10
CA ASN A 150 -17.72 -37.14 21.98
C ASN A 150 -17.26 -38.54 21.52
N HIS A 151 -17.17 -38.75 20.22
CA HIS A 151 -16.63 -39.98 19.65
C HIS A 151 -15.13 -40.13 19.94
N PHE A 152 -14.35 -39.05 19.81
CA PHE A 152 -12.94 -39.01 20.22
C PHE A 152 -12.77 -39.38 21.70
N CYS A 153 -13.53 -38.78 22.62
CA CYS A 153 -13.44 -39.10 24.04
C CYS A 153 -13.76 -40.58 24.34
N LYS A 154 -14.66 -41.19 23.57
CA LYS A 154 -15.10 -42.57 23.76
C LYS A 154 -14.16 -43.61 23.15
N TYR A 155 -13.56 -43.33 21.99
CA TYR A 155 -12.82 -44.32 21.20
C TYR A 155 -11.43 -43.87 20.73
N GLY A 156 -11.18 -42.56 20.67
CA GLY A 156 -9.94 -41.98 20.16
C GLY A 156 -8.74 -42.21 21.07
N LEU A 157 -8.93 -42.07 22.40
CA LEU A 157 -7.86 -42.20 23.39
C LEU A 157 -7.17 -43.57 23.35
N ASP A 158 -7.95 -44.65 23.28
CA ASP A 158 -7.43 -46.02 23.25
C ASP A 158 -6.68 -46.35 21.94
N ARG A 159 -6.85 -45.50 20.91
CA ARG A 159 -6.20 -45.62 19.61
C ARG A 159 -5.07 -44.62 19.41
N LEU A 160 -4.74 -43.83 20.44
CA LEU A 160 -3.77 -42.74 20.35
C LEU A 160 -4.12 -41.76 19.22
N ALA A 161 -5.41 -41.57 18.94
CA ALA A 161 -5.85 -40.66 17.90
C ALA A 161 -5.40 -39.24 18.27
N PRO A 162 -4.77 -38.49 17.37
CA PRO A 162 -4.29 -37.15 17.68
C PRO A 162 -5.44 -36.16 17.93
N LEU A 163 -5.22 -35.16 18.78
CA LEU A 163 -6.08 -33.97 18.83
C LEU A 163 -5.94 -33.16 17.54
N ASN A 164 -4.71 -33.04 17.04
CA ASN A 164 -4.34 -32.49 15.74
C ASN A 164 -3.02 -33.17 15.28
N PHE A 165 -2.69 -33.11 13.99
CA PHE A 165 -1.53 -33.84 13.43
C PHE A 165 -0.16 -33.37 13.93
N ASP A 166 -0.02 -32.13 14.38
CA ASP A 166 1.25 -31.61 14.88
C ASP A 166 1.52 -32.12 16.32
N ASP A 167 0.47 -32.28 17.12
CA ASP A 167 0.50 -32.81 18.49
C ASP A 167 0.21 -34.33 18.56
N TRP A 168 0.53 -35.09 17.51
CA TRP A 168 0.37 -36.56 17.57
C TRP A 168 1.24 -37.17 18.67
N PHE A 169 0.72 -38.18 19.36
CA PHE A 169 1.44 -38.77 20.49
C PHE A 169 2.35 -39.91 20.05
N ASP A 170 3.65 -39.79 20.34
CA ASP A 170 4.64 -40.84 20.11
C ASP A 170 5.04 -41.49 21.45
N PRO A 171 4.47 -42.67 21.79
CA PRO A 171 4.78 -43.33 23.05
C PRO A 171 6.26 -43.72 23.19
N ALA A 172 6.94 -44.03 22.09
CA ALA A 172 8.33 -44.46 22.11
C ALA A 172 9.25 -43.27 22.43
N PHE A 173 9.04 -42.14 21.76
CA PHE A 173 9.72 -40.88 22.09
C PHE A 173 9.42 -40.44 23.52
N TYR A 174 8.14 -40.39 23.91
CA TYR A 174 7.72 -39.86 25.21
C TYR A 174 8.34 -40.65 26.37
N ARG A 175 8.37 -41.98 26.28
CA ARG A 175 9.06 -42.84 27.28
C ARG A 175 10.56 -42.57 27.35
N SER A 176 11.21 -42.51 26.20
CA SER A 176 12.65 -42.34 26.12
C SER A 176 13.10 -40.98 26.63
N HIS A 177 12.37 -39.91 26.27
CA HIS A 177 12.75 -38.55 26.59
C HIS A 177 12.45 -38.18 28.04
N TYR A 178 11.29 -38.60 28.57
CA TYR A 178 10.88 -38.31 29.95
C TYR A 178 11.25 -39.39 30.97
N GLY A 179 11.99 -40.43 30.56
CA GLY A 179 12.54 -41.45 31.48
C GLY A 179 11.47 -42.32 32.16
N LEU A 180 10.38 -42.64 31.47
CA LEU A 180 9.22 -43.36 32.04
C LEU A 180 9.38 -44.89 31.98
N ALA A 181 8.90 -45.60 33.01
CA ALA A 181 9.01 -47.06 33.10
C ALA A 181 8.17 -47.80 32.02
N PRO A 182 8.63 -48.97 31.51
CA PRO A 182 7.93 -49.72 30.45
C PRO A 182 6.55 -50.28 30.81
N ALA A 183 6.16 -50.27 32.09
CA ALA A 183 4.99 -51.00 32.60
C ALA A 183 3.63 -50.31 32.38
N VAL A 184 3.61 -49.01 32.05
CA VAL A 184 2.37 -48.25 31.74
C VAL A 184 1.97 -48.54 30.29
N THR A 185 0.70 -48.67 29.95
CA THR A 185 0.26 -48.85 28.54
C THR A 185 0.37 -47.55 27.74
N ASP A 186 0.46 -47.62 26.40
CA ASP A 186 0.59 -46.41 25.58
C ASP A 186 -0.63 -45.48 25.70
N ALA A 187 -1.85 -46.05 25.82
CA ALA A 187 -3.07 -45.28 26.04
C ALA A 187 -3.09 -44.57 27.40
N GLU A 188 -2.55 -45.19 28.45
CA GLU A 188 -2.42 -44.54 29.76
C GLU A 188 -1.39 -43.41 29.73
N LEU A 189 -0.29 -43.56 28.99
CA LEU A 189 0.68 -42.47 28.77
C LEU A 189 0.07 -41.32 27.98
N TYR A 190 -0.73 -41.62 26.95
CA TYR A 190 -1.40 -40.59 26.18
C TYR A 190 -2.40 -39.81 27.03
N ARG A 191 -3.20 -40.50 27.86
CA ARG A 191 -4.09 -39.83 28.81
C ARG A 191 -3.31 -39.00 29.84
N GLU A 192 -2.18 -39.49 30.36
CA GLU A 192 -1.35 -38.72 31.29
C GLU A 192 -0.81 -37.44 30.65
N TRP A 193 -0.34 -37.52 29.41
CA TRP A 193 0.09 -36.35 28.67
C TRP A 193 -1.06 -35.36 28.45
N LEU A 194 -2.22 -35.85 28.01
CA LEU A 194 -3.40 -35.03 27.80
C LEU A 194 -3.95 -34.37 29.07
N ASP A 195 -3.88 -35.05 30.22
CA ASP A 195 -4.37 -34.56 31.50
C ASP A 195 -3.38 -33.60 32.19
N LYS A 196 -2.07 -33.82 32.01
CA LYS A 196 -1.01 -33.12 32.76
C LYS A 196 0.14 -32.64 31.89
N GLY A 197 0.71 -33.53 31.08
CA GLY A 197 1.90 -33.23 30.29
C GLY A 197 1.75 -32.00 29.38
N LEU A 198 0.58 -31.83 28.76
CA LEU A 198 0.27 -30.69 27.92
C LEU A 198 0.32 -29.35 28.68
N ALA A 199 -0.26 -29.29 29.89
CA ALA A 199 -0.23 -28.10 30.74
C ALA A 199 1.17 -27.81 31.30
N GLU A 200 1.99 -28.85 31.47
CA GLU A 200 3.40 -28.73 31.90
C GLU A 200 4.36 -28.38 30.74
N GLY A 201 3.86 -28.23 29.51
CA GLY A 201 4.68 -27.95 28.33
C GLY A 201 5.52 -29.14 27.85
N ARG A 202 5.15 -30.38 28.23
CA ARG A 202 5.81 -31.59 27.73
C ARG A 202 5.42 -31.83 26.26
N SER A 203 6.42 -32.03 25.42
CA SER A 203 6.24 -32.32 24.00
C SER A 203 5.72 -33.75 23.80
N PRO A 204 4.65 -33.96 23.01
CA PRO A 204 4.09 -35.29 22.74
C PRO A 204 4.94 -36.15 21.80
N ASN A 205 5.81 -35.51 21.02
CA ASN A 205 6.63 -36.13 19.98
C ASN A 205 7.94 -35.35 19.76
N GLU A 206 8.89 -35.95 19.05
CA GLU A 206 10.20 -35.34 18.76
C GLU A 206 10.10 -34.07 17.90
N PHE A 207 9.11 -34.02 17.00
CA PHE A 207 8.90 -32.88 16.11
C PHE A 207 8.59 -31.61 16.92
N ARG A 208 7.66 -31.69 17.88
CA ARG A 208 7.27 -30.56 18.75
C ARG A 208 8.40 -30.13 19.69
N LEU A 209 9.22 -31.08 20.15
CA LEU A 209 10.40 -30.75 20.97
C LEU A 209 11.39 -29.87 20.20
N LEU A 210 11.62 -30.18 18.92
CA LEU A 210 12.67 -29.54 18.11
C LEU A 210 12.16 -28.38 17.24
N GLU A 211 10.85 -28.08 17.28
CA GLU A 211 10.20 -27.12 16.37
C GLU A 211 10.84 -25.72 16.41
N SER A 212 11.16 -25.21 17.60
CA SER A 212 11.78 -23.89 17.78
C SER A 212 13.21 -23.80 17.25
N MET A 213 13.90 -24.94 17.13
CA MET A 213 15.29 -25.04 16.67
C MET A 213 15.35 -25.33 15.17
N LEU A 214 14.58 -26.31 14.71
CA LEU A 214 14.58 -26.79 13.34
C LEU A 214 13.50 -26.14 12.47
N ARG A 215 12.71 -25.21 13.02
CA ARG A 215 11.67 -24.45 12.32
C ARG A 215 10.69 -25.36 11.57
N GLY A 216 10.24 -26.42 12.25
CA GLY A 216 9.29 -27.40 11.73
C GLY A 216 9.90 -28.46 10.78
N ARG A 217 11.23 -28.65 10.76
CA ARG A 217 11.87 -29.75 10.01
C ARG A 217 12.08 -31.01 10.87
N ALA A 218 12.19 -32.15 10.19
CA ALA A 218 12.56 -33.40 10.82
C ALA A 218 14.03 -33.40 11.30
N PHE A 219 14.33 -34.31 12.24
CA PHE A 219 15.69 -34.51 12.71
C PHE A 219 16.66 -34.83 11.56
N PRO A 220 17.82 -34.16 11.46
CA PRO A 220 18.80 -34.39 10.40
C PRO A 220 19.44 -35.78 10.54
N VAL A 221 19.03 -36.74 9.71
CA VAL A 221 19.48 -38.15 9.81
C VAL A 221 20.98 -38.34 9.56
N GLN A 222 21.61 -37.41 8.84
CA GLN A 222 23.05 -37.37 8.58
C GLN A 222 23.85 -36.91 9.80
N LEU A 223 23.21 -36.41 10.84
CA LEU A 223 23.88 -35.97 12.05
C LEU A 223 24.39 -37.16 12.84
N GLU A 224 25.72 -37.30 12.95
CA GLU A 224 26.38 -38.32 13.77
C GLU A 224 26.31 -37.98 15.28
N TRP A 225 25.08 -37.88 15.81
CA TRP A 225 24.79 -37.42 17.17
C TRP A 225 25.51 -38.22 18.25
N ARG A 226 25.77 -39.52 18.03
CA ARG A 226 26.52 -40.36 18.99
C ARG A 226 28.00 -39.97 19.09
N ALA A 227 28.62 -39.66 17.95
CA ALA A 227 29.99 -39.16 17.93
C ALA A 227 30.06 -37.77 18.57
N TYR A 228 29.06 -36.93 18.30
CA TYR A 228 28.92 -35.63 18.93
C TYR A 228 28.78 -35.74 20.47
N CYS A 229 27.93 -36.64 20.98
CA CYS A 229 27.83 -36.93 22.42
C CYS A 229 29.18 -37.34 23.03
N ALA A 230 29.93 -38.22 22.36
CA ALA A 230 31.22 -38.69 22.85
C ALA A 230 32.26 -37.57 22.99
N GLU A 231 32.21 -36.55 22.13
CA GLU A 231 33.13 -35.41 22.15
C GLU A 231 32.70 -34.27 23.09
N THR A 232 31.40 -34.16 23.38
CA THR A 232 30.83 -33.15 24.29
C THR A 232 30.71 -33.64 25.72
N GLY A 233 30.79 -34.96 25.94
CA GLY A 233 30.56 -35.59 27.24
C GLY A 233 29.08 -35.72 27.60
N LEU A 234 28.18 -35.46 26.65
CA LEU A 234 26.74 -35.67 26.83
C LEU A 234 26.43 -37.17 26.88
N ASP A 235 25.59 -37.59 27.83
CA ASP A 235 25.18 -39.00 27.96
C ASP A 235 24.39 -39.46 26.71
N PRO A 236 24.90 -40.44 25.92
CA PRO A 236 24.18 -40.96 24.76
C PRO A 236 22.80 -41.56 25.09
N ALA A 237 22.54 -41.92 26.35
CA ALA A 237 21.24 -42.41 26.81
C ALA A 237 20.14 -41.33 26.76
N ALA A 238 20.50 -40.04 26.74
CA ALA A 238 19.55 -38.93 26.57
C ALA A 238 18.96 -38.86 25.15
N GLY A 239 19.55 -39.58 24.19
CA GLY A 239 19.05 -39.72 22.83
C GLY A 239 19.46 -38.59 21.87
N ARG A 240 19.08 -38.77 20.59
CA ARG A 240 19.51 -37.90 19.49
C ARG A 240 18.98 -36.46 19.61
N SER A 241 17.74 -36.28 20.08
CA SER A 241 17.11 -34.97 20.20
C SER A 241 17.79 -34.14 21.28
N ALA A 242 18.21 -34.77 22.39
CA ALA A 242 18.99 -34.11 23.44
C ALA A 242 20.37 -33.64 22.93
N ALA A 243 21.02 -34.43 22.08
CA ALA A 243 22.27 -34.03 21.44
C ALA A 243 22.11 -32.79 20.54
N LEU A 244 21.00 -32.69 19.82
CA LEU A 244 20.71 -31.53 18.99
C LEU A 244 20.35 -30.30 19.84
N VAL A 245 19.50 -30.46 20.87
CA VAL A 245 19.19 -29.40 21.85
C VAL A 245 20.48 -28.84 22.45
N TRP A 246 21.39 -29.72 22.86
CA TRP A 246 22.70 -29.33 23.38
C TRP A 246 23.52 -28.50 22.37
N MET A 247 23.55 -28.92 21.09
CA MET A 247 24.24 -28.20 20.02
C MET A 247 23.72 -26.77 19.80
N PHE A 248 22.41 -26.56 20.00
CA PHE A 248 21.79 -25.23 19.87
C PHE A 248 21.99 -24.39 21.13
N GLU A 249 21.81 -24.98 22.32
CA GLU A 249 21.67 -24.22 23.57
C GLU A 249 22.97 -23.98 24.32
N VAL A 250 23.98 -24.82 24.13
CA VAL A 250 25.25 -24.72 24.84
C VAL A 250 26.24 -23.89 24.01
N ASP A 251 26.97 -22.99 24.67
CA ASP A 251 28.04 -22.21 24.06
C ASP A 251 29.23 -23.10 23.69
N GLU A 252 29.11 -23.74 22.53
CA GLU A 252 30.14 -24.61 21.97
C GLU A 252 31.05 -23.91 20.96
N ASP A 253 32.19 -24.54 20.73
CA ASP A 253 33.19 -24.14 19.74
C ASP A 253 32.65 -24.25 18.30
N ALA A 254 32.88 -23.20 17.51
CA ALA A 254 32.34 -23.07 16.15
C ALA A 254 32.88 -24.14 15.17
N GLU A 255 34.15 -24.55 15.31
CA GLU A 255 34.78 -25.59 14.47
C GLU A 255 34.03 -26.91 14.63
N ARG A 256 33.71 -27.27 15.88
CA ARG A 256 32.96 -28.48 16.18
C ARG A 256 31.55 -28.44 15.59
N ILE A 257 30.81 -27.37 15.82
CA ILE A 257 29.44 -27.22 15.29
C ILE A 257 29.46 -27.36 13.77
N VAL A 258 30.32 -26.62 13.08
CA VAL A 258 30.41 -26.65 11.62
C VAL A 258 30.79 -28.05 11.13
N ARG A 259 31.72 -28.74 11.79
CA ARG A 259 32.13 -30.10 11.41
C ARG A 259 30.99 -31.11 11.46
N PHE A 260 30.11 -31.04 12.48
CA PHE A 260 28.95 -31.94 12.61
C PHE A 260 27.73 -31.48 11.80
N ALA A 261 27.56 -30.17 11.58
CA ALA A 261 26.47 -29.64 10.78
C ALA A 261 26.71 -29.79 9.27
N ARG A 262 27.96 -29.72 8.80
CA ARG A 262 28.31 -29.75 7.37
C ARG A 262 27.81 -31.00 6.62
N PRO A 263 27.92 -32.24 7.14
CA PRO A 263 27.33 -33.42 6.51
C PRO A 263 25.79 -33.40 6.43
N CYS A 264 25.14 -32.60 7.29
CA CYS A 264 23.68 -32.41 7.29
C CYS A 264 23.22 -31.37 6.27
N GLY A 265 24.15 -30.71 5.58
CA GLY A 265 23.88 -29.62 4.65
C GLY A 265 23.76 -28.25 5.33
N ILE A 266 23.64 -27.22 4.50
CA ILE A 266 23.64 -25.81 4.95
C ILE A 266 22.41 -25.44 5.79
N THR A 267 21.32 -26.20 5.67
CA THR A 267 20.04 -25.91 6.32
C THR A 267 20.13 -25.97 7.85
N LEU A 268 20.76 -27.02 8.40
CA LEU A 268 20.98 -27.14 9.84
C LEU A 268 21.90 -26.03 10.36
N PHE A 269 22.91 -25.66 9.58
CA PHE A 269 23.81 -24.55 9.92
C PHE A 269 23.05 -23.22 10.02
N VAL A 270 22.16 -22.94 9.08
CA VAL A 270 21.30 -21.74 9.09
C VAL A 270 20.41 -21.72 10.34
N ASP A 271 19.84 -22.85 10.75
CA ASP A 271 19.05 -22.95 11.99
C ASP A 271 19.83 -22.58 13.23
N ILE A 272 21.04 -23.13 13.37
CA ILE A 272 21.90 -22.86 14.52
C ILE A 272 22.28 -21.37 14.56
N CYS A 273 22.61 -20.79 13.41
CA CYS A 273 22.92 -19.36 13.31
C CYS A 273 21.72 -18.49 13.69
N HIS A 274 20.51 -18.80 13.21
CA HIS A 274 19.30 -18.07 13.59
C HIS A 274 19.00 -18.18 15.09
N PHE A 275 19.13 -19.38 15.65
CA PHE A 275 18.89 -19.60 17.06
C PHE A 275 19.84 -18.77 17.94
N ARG A 276 21.14 -18.76 17.62
CA ARG A 276 22.14 -17.93 18.32
C ARG A 276 21.86 -16.45 18.15
N TYR A 277 21.55 -16.00 16.93
CA TYR A 277 21.20 -14.61 16.67
C TYR A 277 19.99 -14.16 17.50
N ASN A 278 18.92 -14.97 17.54
CA ASN A 278 17.69 -14.66 18.28
C ASN A 278 17.91 -14.61 19.80
N ARG A 279 18.93 -15.31 20.32
CA ARG A 279 19.36 -15.23 21.73
C ARG A 279 20.37 -14.10 22.00
N GLY A 280 20.73 -13.32 20.99
CA GLY A 280 21.67 -12.19 21.11
C GLY A 280 23.16 -12.58 20.99
N ASP A 281 23.50 -13.82 20.64
CA ASP A 281 24.88 -14.27 20.43
C ASP A 281 25.40 -13.93 19.02
N HIS A 282 25.61 -12.63 18.77
CA HIS A 282 26.08 -12.15 17.47
C HIS A 282 27.56 -12.51 17.19
N TYR A 283 28.39 -12.61 18.22
CA TYR A 283 29.81 -12.97 18.07
C TYR A 283 29.99 -14.45 17.77
N GLY A 284 29.25 -15.34 18.43
CA GLY A 284 29.26 -16.77 18.11
C GLY A 284 28.66 -17.04 16.74
N CYS A 285 27.60 -16.32 16.35
CA CYS A 285 27.07 -16.37 15.00
C CYS A 285 28.11 -15.95 13.94
N PHE A 286 28.87 -14.88 14.19
CA PHE A 286 29.95 -14.46 13.29
C PHE A 286 31.10 -15.48 13.22
N ALA A 287 31.44 -16.12 14.35
CA ALA A 287 32.43 -17.18 14.38
C ALA A 287 32.02 -18.38 13.52
N LEU A 288 30.74 -18.77 13.56
CA LEU A 288 30.16 -19.81 12.72
C LEU A 288 30.28 -19.49 11.23
N PHE A 289 29.99 -18.25 10.80
CA PHE A 289 30.16 -17.84 9.40
C PHE A 289 31.61 -17.93 8.92
N ARG A 290 32.55 -17.50 9.76
CA ARG A 290 33.98 -17.57 9.44
C ARG A 290 34.44 -19.01 9.28
N GLU A 291 33.96 -19.89 10.15
CA GLU A 291 34.32 -21.30 10.17
C GLU A 291 33.69 -22.08 9.02
N TRP A 292 32.46 -21.75 8.63
CA TRP A 292 31.86 -22.32 7.42
C TRP A 292 32.64 -21.92 6.15
N GLY A 293 33.28 -20.75 6.14
CA GLY A 293 34.34 -20.40 5.19
C GLY A 293 33.91 -19.64 3.93
N GLU A 294 34.85 -18.91 3.32
CA GLU A 294 34.59 -18.05 2.15
C GLU A 294 34.41 -18.80 0.83
N SER A 295 34.96 -20.01 0.70
CA SER A 295 34.87 -20.82 -0.52
C SER A 295 33.47 -21.35 -0.82
N ASP A 296 32.58 -21.34 0.18
CA ASP A 296 31.22 -21.89 0.08
C ASP A 296 30.15 -20.80 -0.06
N LYS A 297 30.55 -19.51 -0.11
CA LYS A 297 29.66 -18.35 -0.17
C LYS A 297 28.74 -18.37 -1.38
N ASP A 298 29.21 -18.90 -2.51
CA ASP A 298 28.41 -19.02 -3.73
C ASP A 298 27.22 -19.99 -3.56
N CYS A 299 27.23 -20.83 -2.52
CA CYS A 299 26.16 -21.77 -2.18
C CYS A 299 25.28 -21.28 -1.01
N TRP A 300 25.51 -20.08 -0.47
CA TRP A 300 24.74 -19.57 0.66
C TRP A 300 23.32 -19.19 0.22
N PRO A 301 22.28 -19.62 0.95
CA PRO A 301 20.92 -19.19 0.66
C PRO A 301 20.74 -17.70 1.03
N PRO A 302 19.79 -16.99 0.40
CA PRO A 302 19.50 -15.58 0.69
C PRO A 302 19.27 -15.27 2.18
N GLU A 303 18.69 -16.23 2.92
CA GLU A 303 18.48 -16.13 4.37
C GLU A 303 19.80 -15.97 5.15
N LEU A 304 20.79 -16.78 4.82
CA LEU A 304 22.08 -16.77 5.49
C LEU A 304 22.83 -15.47 5.19
N TRP A 305 22.71 -14.97 3.96
CA TRP A 305 23.22 -13.66 3.57
C TRP A 305 22.54 -12.52 4.36
N GLY A 306 21.22 -12.60 4.53
CA GLY A 306 20.48 -11.65 5.36
C GLY A 306 20.99 -11.63 6.80
N LEU A 307 21.15 -12.82 7.40
CA LEU A 307 21.67 -12.95 8.76
C LEU A 307 23.12 -12.46 8.89
N ALA A 308 23.97 -12.78 7.92
CA ALA A 308 25.36 -12.29 7.88
C ALA A 308 25.42 -10.77 7.73
N SER A 309 24.48 -10.17 7.01
CA SER A 309 24.33 -8.73 6.91
C SER A 309 23.98 -8.11 8.27
N ASP A 310 22.96 -8.63 8.93
CA ASP A 310 22.51 -8.13 10.23
C ASP A 310 23.59 -8.27 11.32
N VAL A 311 24.29 -9.40 11.36
CA VAL A 311 25.42 -9.62 12.28
C VAL A 311 26.58 -8.67 11.96
N SER A 312 26.96 -8.50 10.70
CA SER A 312 28.03 -7.58 10.30
C SER A 312 27.68 -6.13 10.64
N ARG A 313 26.42 -5.74 10.45
CA ARG A 313 25.89 -4.42 10.83
C ARG A 313 25.99 -4.22 12.34
N TYR A 314 25.56 -5.20 13.13
CA TYR A 314 25.66 -5.16 14.59
C TYR A 314 27.11 -5.01 15.08
N LEU A 315 28.04 -5.72 14.44
CA LEU A 315 29.47 -5.64 14.74
C LEU A 315 30.15 -4.37 14.21
N GLY A 316 29.42 -3.48 13.53
CA GLY A 316 29.90 -2.19 13.02
C GLY A 316 30.65 -2.26 11.68
N ASP A 317 30.67 -3.40 11.00
CA ASP A 317 31.30 -3.56 9.68
C ASP A 317 30.27 -3.31 8.57
N LEU A 318 29.95 -2.03 8.33
CA LEU A 318 28.96 -1.62 7.32
C LEU A 318 29.36 -2.01 5.88
N GLY A 319 30.65 -2.21 5.61
CA GLY A 319 31.14 -2.66 4.31
C GLY A 319 30.74 -4.10 4.03
N LYS A 320 31.01 -5.01 4.98
CA LYS A 320 30.56 -6.40 4.87
C LYS A 320 29.05 -6.54 4.96
N ALA A 321 28.40 -5.73 5.81
CA ALA A 321 26.95 -5.72 5.91
C ALA A 321 26.29 -5.39 4.56
N TRP A 322 26.83 -4.40 3.84
CA TRP A 322 26.36 -4.01 2.50
C TRP A 322 26.50 -5.13 1.47
N VAL A 323 27.68 -5.76 1.38
CA VAL A 323 27.93 -6.86 0.44
C VAL A 323 26.98 -8.03 0.71
N ALA A 324 26.81 -8.40 1.99
CA ALA A 324 25.89 -9.45 2.38
C ALA A 324 24.42 -9.08 2.13
N ALA A 325 24.03 -7.81 2.32
CA ALA A 325 22.67 -7.34 2.04
C ALA A 325 22.32 -7.44 0.56
N LEU A 326 23.23 -7.04 -0.33
CA LEU A 326 23.04 -7.18 -1.78
C LEU A 326 22.96 -8.65 -2.19
N ALA A 327 23.79 -9.52 -1.62
CA ALA A 327 23.72 -10.96 -1.89
C ALA A 327 22.41 -11.60 -1.39
N ALA A 328 21.81 -11.05 -0.32
CA ALA A 328 20.52 -11.50 0.21
C ALA A 328 19.32 -11.17 -0.68
N ILE A 329 19.46 -10.21 -1.60
CA ILE A 329 18.39 -9.86 -2.56
C ILE A 329 18.27 -10.95 -3.65
N GLY A 330 19.39 -11.56 -4.07
CA GLY A 330 19.40 -12.68 -5.03
C GLY A 330 18.76 -12.38 -6.40
N ASP A 331 18.71 -13.40 -7.26
CA ASP A 331 18.02 -13.36 -8.58
C ASP A 331 16.58 -13.91 -8.52
N VAL A 332 16.23 -14.64 -7.46
CA VAL A 332 14.90 -15.22 -7.24
C VAL A 332 14.22 -14.40 -6.16
N GLY A 333 13.13 -13.71 -6.52
CA GLY A 333 12.43 -12.68 -5.75
C GLY A 333 12.66 -12.71 -4.23
N PRO A 334 13.33 -11.71 -3.64
CA PRO A 334 13.75 -11.76 -2.24
C PRO A 334 12.59 -11.75 -1.25
N ASP A 335 12.90 -11.84 0.04
CA ASP A 335 11.99 -11.31 1.06
C ASP A 335 12.05 -9.77 1.03
N PHE A 336 10.91 -9.09 1.18
CA PHE A 336 10.85 -7.62 1.20
C PHE A 336 11.80 -7.03 2.26
N SER A 337 12.00 -7.74 3.38
CA SER A 337 12.94 -7.36 4.43
C SER A 337 14.40 -7.20 3.95
N ALA A 338 14.77 -7.86 2.85
CA ALA A 338 16.10 -7.71 2.25
C ALA A 338 16.28 -6.34 1.60
N LEU A 339 15.23 -5.80 0.97
CA LEU A 339 15.24 -4.45 0.40
C LEU A 339 15.34 -3.40 1.50
N GLU A 340 14.56 -3.56 2.57
CA GLU A 340 14.61 -2.67 3.74
C GLU A 340 16.02 -2.64 4.33
N ARG A 341 16.67 -3.81 4.49
CA ARG A 341 18.07 -3.90 4.95
C ARG A 341 19.03 -3.12 4.04
N VAL A 342 18.91 -3.26 2.72
CA VAL A 342 19.75 -2.55 1.76
C VAL A 342 19.60 -1.03 1.92
N VAL A 343 18.36 -0.54 1.98
CA VAL A 343 18.09 0.89 2.16
C VAL A 343 18.61 1.41 3.50
N ASP A 344 18.41 0.66 4.58
CA ASP A 344 18.90 1.01 5.91
C ASP A 344 20.44 1.12 5.95
N ILE A 345 21.14 0.12 5.42
CA ILE A 345 22.61 0.07 5.43
C ILE A 345 23.18 1.16 4.52
N ALA A 346 22.60 1.39 3.34
CA ALA A 346 22.99 2.49 2.48
C ALA A 346 22.78 3.86 3.15
N GLY A 347 21.69 4.02 3.91
CA GLY A 347 21.44 5.19 4.73
C GLY A 347 22.53 5.41 5.78
N GLN A 348 22.92 4.37 6.52
CA GLN A 348 24.02 4.43 7.50
C GLN A 348 25.38 4.75 6.86
N ARG A 349 25.59 4.33 5.61
CA ARG A 349 26.79 4.62 4.81
C ARG A 349 26.73 6.01 4.14
N ALA A 350 25.62 6.74 4.24
CA ALA A 350 25.34 7.99 3.53
C ALA A 350 25.49 7.86 2.00
N LYS A 351 24.97 6.76 1.44
CA LYS A 351 25.04 6.43 0.01
C LYS A 351 23.67 6.16 -0.61
N PRO A 352 22.76 7.15 -0.68
CA PRO A 352 21.41 6.97 -1.21
C PRO A 352 21.38 6.57 -2.70
N ILE A 353 22.42 6.92 -3.49
CA ILE A 353 22.51 6.51 -4.90
C ILE A 353 22.68 4.98 -5.03
N GLU A 354 23.54 4.37 -4.20
CA GLU A 354 23.72 2.90 -4.21
C GLU A 354 22.42 2.19 -3.79
N ALA A 355 21.64 2.79 -2.87
CA ALA A 355 20.32 2.27 -2.51
C ALA A 355 19.33 2.36 -3.69
N LEU A 356 19.33 3.49 -4.39
CA LEU A 356 18.45 3.72 -5.53
C LEU A 356 18.71 2.70 -6.64
N GLU A 357 19.98 2.49 -7.01
CA GLU A 357 20.39 1.49 -8.01
C GLU A 357 19.95 0.07 -7.63
N ALA A 358 20.08 -0.30 -6.34
CA ALA A 358 19.64 -1.61 -5.87
C ALA A 358 18.12 -1.78 -5.95
N LEU A 359 17.33 -0.73 -5.63
CA LEU A 359 15.87 -0.76 -5.78
C LEU A 359 15.44 -0.82 -7.25
N GLU A 360 16.12 -0.10 -8.15
CA GLU A 360 15.83 -0.11 -9.58
C GLU A 360 15.96 -1.53 -10.17
N GLY A 361 16.97 -2.28 -9.76
CA GLY A 361 17.15 -3.69 -10.17
C GLY A 361 16.05 -4.64 -9.65
N GLN A 362 15.23 -4.19 -8.71
CA GLN A 362 14.20 -5.00 -8.04
C GLN A 362 12.78 -4.54 -8.38
N ALA A 363 12.62 -3.44 -9.11
CA ALA A 363 11.31 -2.86 -9.43
C ALA A 363 10.36 -3.87 -10.10
N VAL A 364 10.86 -4.72 -11.00
CA VAL A 364 10.06 -5.74 -11.70
C VAL A 364 9.38 -6.73 -10.77
N HIS A 365 9.95 -6.98 -9.59
CA HIS A 365 9.41 -7.93 -8.62
C HIS A 365 8.47 -7.26 -7.60
N TRP A 366 8.64 -5.96 -7.36
CA TRP A 366 8.06 -5.28 -6.18
C TRP A 366 7.24 -4.04 -6.47
N HIS A 367 7.23 -3.51 -7.69
CA HIS A 367 6.44 -2.34 -8.06
C HIS A 367 4.93 -2.48 -7.78
N GLY A 368 4.43 -3.71 -7.65
CA GLY A 368 3.06 -4.05 -7.26
C GLY A 368 2.77 -4.03 -5.75
N ASP A 369 3.80 -3.95 -4.92
CA ASP A 369 3.70 -3.91 -3.47
C ASP A 369 3.69 -2.45 -2.98
N PRO A 370 2.64 -1.98 -2.28
CA PRO A 370 2.56 -0.60 -1.78
C PRO A 370 3.76 -0.20 -0.91
N ARG A 371 4.35 -1.16 -0.18
CA ARG A 371 5.51 -0.90 0.68
C ARG A 371 6.75 -0.51 -0.13
N PHE A 372 6.88 -1.02 -1.36
CA PHE A 372 8.00 -0.72 -2.24
C PHE A 372 8.01 0.76 -2.64
N SER A 373 6.85 1.33 -3.00
CA SER A 373 6.74 2.75 -3.33
C SER A 373 7.16 3.65 -2.15
N VAL A 374 6.72 3.31 -0.93
CA VAL A 374 7.12 4.02 0.29
C VAL A 374 8.64 3.95 0.50
N LEU A 375 9.22 2.76 0.32
CA LEU A 375 10.65 2.55 0.44
C LEU A 375 11.45 3.37 -0.58
N CYS A 376 11.04 3.37 -1.86
CA CYS A 376 11.64 4.18 -2.91
C CYS A 376 11.56 5.68 -2.60
N MET A 377 10.40 6.18 -2.16
CA MET A 377 10.23 7.59 -1.78
C MET A 377 11.16 7.99 -0.65
N SER A 378 11.36 7.12 0.35
CA SER A 378 12.30 7.37 1.45
C SER A 378 13.76 7.53 0.99
N VAL A 379 14.16 6.86 -0.10
CA VAL A 379 15.50 7.01 -0.69
C VAL A 379 15.61 8.30 -1.47
N LEU A 380 14.57 8.66 -2.23
CA LEU A 380 14.50 9.93 -2.97
C LEU A 380 14.52 11.14 -2.04
N GLU A 381 13.85 11.07 -0.89
CA GLU A 381 13.87 12.10 0.15
C GLU A 381 15.28 12.29 0.72
N ARG A 382 15.97 11.21 1.09
CA ARG A 382 17.37 11.29 1.58
C ARG A 382 18.33 11.85 0.54
N LEU A 383 18.14 11.48 -0.73
CA LEU A 383 18.92 12.03 -1.82
C LEU A 383 18.69 13.53 -1.96
N PHE A 384 17.43 13.96 -1.92
CA PHE A 384 17.06 15.36 -1.98
C PHE A 384 17.61 16.17 -0.80
N GLU A 385 17.54 15.63 0.42
CA GLU A 385 18.14 16.24 1.61
C GLU A 385 19.66 16.40 1.49
N GLN A 386 20.35 15.38 0.98
CA GLN A 386 21.80 15.41 0.78
C GLN A 386 22.21 16.50 -0.23
N ASP A 387 21.55 16.55 -1.39
CA ASP A 387 21.86 17.55 -2.42
C ASP A 387 21.40 18.96 -2.01
N SER A 388 20.31 19.08 -1.25
CA SER A 388 19.88 20.33 -0.63
C SER A 388 20.91 20.86 0.36
N ALA A 389 21.47 19.99 1.21
CA ALA A 389 22.52 20.37 2.15
C ALA A 389 23.79 20.86 1.43
N ARG A 390 24.14 20.23 0.29
CA ARG A 390 25.26 20.66 -0.57
C ARG A 390 24.97 22.02 -1.21
N ALA A 391 23.80 22.22 -1.79
CA ALA A 391 23.41 23.50 -2.39
C ALA A 391 23.39 24.64 -1.34
N HIS A 392 22.89 24.38 -0.13
CA HIS A 392 22.97 25.34 0.97
C HIS A 392 24.41 25.66 1.38
N ALA A 393 25.32 24.68 1.39
CA ALA A 393 26.73 24.91 1.69
C ALA A 393 27.37 25.87 0.66
N VAL A 394 27.11 25.67 -0.63
CA VAL A 394 27.57 26.56 -1.73
C VAL A 394 27.04 27.99 -1.55
N LEU A 395 25.74 28.14 -1.24
CA LEU A 395 25.12 29.45 -1.01
C LEU A 395 25.66 30.17 0.25
N ARG A 396 26.14 29.43 1.26
CA ARG A 396 26.74 30.02 2.47
C ARG A 396 28.16 30.51 2.22
N SER A 397 28.93 29.84 1.38
CA SER A 397 30.34 30.15 1.12
C SER A 397 30.56 31.26 0.07
N GLU A 398 29.51 31.98 -0.34
CA GLU A 398 29.53 32.93 -1.46
C GLU A 398 30.01 32.29 -2.79
N GLY A 399 29.74 30.98 -2.99
CA GLY A 399 30.00 30.29 -4.25
C GLY A 399 29.17 30.86 -5.41
N GLU A 400 29.50 30.50 -6.66
CA GLU A 400 28.75 30.96 -7.82
C GLU A 400 27.30 30.47 -7.75
N PRO A 401 26.29 31.36 -7.82
CA PRO A 401 24.88 30.98 -7.72
C PRO A 401 24.43 29.90 -8.71
N GLY A 402 25.08 29.82 -9.88
CA GLY A 402 24.83 28.79 -10.89
C GLY A 402 25.20 27.37 -10.46
N GLU A 403 26.14 27.19 -9.53
CA GLU A 403 26.53 25.87 -9.03
C GLU A 403 25.42 25.27 -8.15
N ALA A 404 24.86 26.06 -7.22
CA ALA A 404 23.74 25.62 -6.38
C ALA A 404 22.48 25.31 -7.19
N ASP A 405 22.19 26.15 -8.21
CA ASP A 405 21.10 25.91 -9.17
C ASP A 405 21.30 24.58 -9.91
N GLY A 406 22.51 24.35 -10.44
CA GLY A 406 22.86 23.09 -11.12
C GLY A 406 22.75 21.85 -10.22
N ILE A 407 23.10 21.94 -8.94
CA ILE A 407 22.94 20.81 -7.99
C ILE A 407 21.45 20.45 -7.85
N LEU A 408 20.59 21.44 -7.61
CA LEU A 408 19.16 21.21 -7.36
C LEU A 408 18.44 20.75 -8.63
N THR A 409 18.72 21.37 -9.78
CA THR A 409 18.15 20.97 -11.07
C THR A 409 18.50 19.51 -11.40
N ASN A 410 19.77 19.11 -11.27
CA ASN A 410 20.18 17.71 -11.47
C ASN A 410 19.54 16.74 -10.47
N CYS A 411 19.32 17.19 -9.22
CA CYS A 411 18.65 16.38 -8.21
C CYS A 411 17.20 16.07 -8.61
N VAL A 412 16.45 17.10 -9.06
CA VAL A 412 15.06 16.95 -9.51
C VAL A 412 14.98 16.09 -10.76
N GLU A 413 15.86 16.29 -11.74
CA GLU A 413 15.92 15.45 -12.95
C GLU A 413 16.18 13.97 -12.62
N ARG A 414 17.09 13.69 -11.69
CA ARG A 414 17.34 12.32 -11.22
C ARG A 414 16.13 11.74 -10.51
N GLY A 415 15.47 12.53 -9.67
CA GLY A 415 14.22 12.14 -9.01
C GLY A 415 13.12 11.80 -10.00
N TRP A 416 12.96 12.60 -11.07
CA TRP A 416 11.97 12.35 -12.12
C TRP A 416 12.24 11.02 -12.85
N LEU A 417 13.48 10.78 -13.25
CA LEU A 417 13.88 9.54 -13.92
C LEU A 417 13.72 8.31 -13.01
N ALA A 418 13.98 8.47 -11.72
CA ALA A 418 13.78 7.40 -10.75
C ALA A 418 12.29 7.09 -10.54
N LEU A 419 11.41 8.10 -10.48
CA LEU A 419 9.97 7.89 -10.41
C LEU A 419 9.47 7.07 -11.61
N ASP A 420 9.92 7.41 -12.82
CA ASP A 420 9.57 6.69 -14.05
C ASP A 420 10.00 5.21 -14.05
N ARG A 421 11.14 4.89 -13.42
CA ARG A 421 11.67 3.52 -13.35
C ARG A 421 11.13 2.69 -12.19
N LEU A 422 10.84 3.33 -11.05
CA LEU A 422 10.51 2.65 -9.79
C LEU A 422 9.01 2.58 -9.52
N MET A 423 8.25 3.57 -9.98
CA MET A 423 6.83 3.67 -9.68
C MET A 423 6.00 2.96 -10.75
N LEU A 424 5.00 2.20 -10.32
CA LEU A 424 3.97 1.72 -11.24
C LEU A 424 3.16 2.93 -11.71
N ALA A 425 3.25 3.26 -12.99
CA ALA A 425 2.50 4.36 -13.56
C ALA A 425 0.98 4.06 -13.44
N PRO A 426 0.17 5.04 -13.00
CA PRO A 426 -1.27 4.89 -13.00
C PRO A 426 -1.83 4.72 -14.42
N ALA A 427 -3.02 4.12 -14.53
CA ALA A 427 -3.68 3.98 -15.82
C ALA A 427 -4.00 5.35 -16.42
N ARG A 428 -3.87 5.46 -17.74
CA ARG A 428 -4.27 6.67 -18.46
C ARG A 428 -5.80 6.72 -18.58
N LEU A 429 -6.45 7.53 -17.74
CA LEU A 429 -7.90 7.71 -17.70
C LEU A 429 -8.36 8.95 -18.49
N GLY A 430 -7.49 9.96 -18.59
CA GLY A 430 -7.83 11.25 -19.16
C GLY A 430 -8.72 12.10 -18.25
N PRO A 431 -9.06 13.33 -18.69
CA PRO A 431 -9.88 14.25 -17.92
C PRO A 431 -11.38 13.87 -17.94
N VAL A 432 -12.06 14.02 -16.81
CA VAL A 432 -13.52 13.85 -16.72
C VAL A 432 -14.21 15.21 -16.85
N ALA A 433 -15.02 15.42 -17.88
CA ALA A 433 -15.61 16.72 -18.20
C ALA A 433 -16.34 17.40 -17.02
N ASP A 434 -17.13 16.64 -16.26
CA ASP A 434 -17.88 17.08 -15.09
C ASP A 434 -17.13 16.85 -13.76
N GLY A 435 -15.90 16.32 -13.80
CA GLY A 435 -15.08 15.98 -12.64
C GLY A 435 -14.43 17.19 -11.95
N HIS A 436 -13.99 17.09 -10.69
CA HIS A 436 -13.45 18.23 -9.93
C HIS A 436 -12.06 18.71 -10.41
N ILE A 437 -11.56 19.81 -9.84
CA ILE A 437 -10.19 20.32 -10.05
C ILE A 437 -9.40 20.22 -8.73
N PRO A 438 -8.47 19.26 -8.60
CA PRO A 438 -7.50 19.24 -7.52
C PRO A 438 -6.47 20.37 -7.67
N MET A 439 -6.11 20.99 -6.55
CA MET A 439 -5.09 22.02 -6.46
C MET A 439 -4.12 21.72 -5.33
N LEU A 440 -2.83 21.60 -5.63
CA LEU A 440 -1.76 21.53 -4.64
C LEU A 440 -1.11 22.90 -4.53
N ALA A 441 -1.20 23.53 -3.36
CA ALA A 441 -0.92 24.96 -3.21
C ALA A 441 -0.02 25.27 -2.00
N ASN A 442 0.92 26.20 -2.19
CA ASN A 442 1.53 26.92 -1.07
C ASN A 442 0.52 27.94 -0.52
N LEU A 443 0.15 27.80 0.76
CA LEU A 443 -0.88 28.61 1.43
C LEU A 443 -0.32 29.62 2.44
N GLU A 444 1.00 29.73 2.56
CA GLU A 444 1.67 30.53 3.60
C GLU A 444 1.45 32.04 3.41
N LEU A 445 1.38 32.49 2.17
CA LEU A 445 1.21 33.91 1.84
C LEU A 445 -0.27 34.29 1.76
N ARG A 446 -0.82 34.86 2.86
CA ARG A 446 -2.25 35.18 2.98
C ARG A 446 -2.82 36.02 1.83
N GLN A 447 -2.09 37.03 1.36
CA GLN A 447 -2.53 37.88 0.25
C GLN A 447 -2.62 37.09 -1.07
N CYS A 448 -1.66 36.22 -1.32
CA CYS A 448 -1.64 35.38 -2.51
C CYS A 448 -2.73 34.29 -2.43
N ASN A 449 -2.92 33.68 -1.26
CA ASN A 449 -4.00 32.72 -0.98
C ASN A 449 -5.39 33.33 -1.30
N HIS A 450 -5.64 34.57 -0.88
CA HIS A 450 -6.88 35.29 -1.18
C HIS A 450 -7.20 35.36 -2.69
N TYR A 451 -6.27 35.85 -3.51
CA TYR A 451 -6.51 36.08 -4.95
C TYR A 451 -6.32 34.83 -5.80
N ARG A 452 -5.38 33.95 -5.44
CA ARG A 452 -5.01 32.79 -6.28
C ARG A 452 -5.72 31.51 -5.87
N VAL A 453 -6.25 31.41 -4.65
CA VAL A 453 -6.91 30.19 -4.17
C VAL A 453 -8.37 30.46 -3.82
N GLU A 454 -8.64 31.30 -2.81
CA GLU A 454 -10.00 31.51 -2.28
C GLU A 454 -10.93 32.12 -3.34
N GLN A 455 -10.48 33.17 -4.03
CA GLN A 455 -11.24 33.83 -5.09
C GLN A 455 -11.55 32.88 -6.25
N LYS A 456 -10.58 32.04 -6.64
CA LYS A 456 -10.75 31.03 -7.69
C LYS A 456 -11.76 29.96 -7.27
N ALA A 457 -11.68 29.48 -6.02
CA ALA A 457 -12.64 28.53 -5.47
C ALA A 457 -14.07 29.09 -5.50
N GLU A 458 -14.25 30.35 -5.09
CA GLU A 458 -15.55 31.05 -5.12
C GLU A 458 -16.11 31.11 -6.55
N TRP A 459 -15.29 31.52 -7.52
CA TRP A 459 -15.71 31.67 -8.91
C TRP A 459 -16.06 30.33 -9.58
N LEU A 460 -15.27 29.27 -9.33
CA LEU A 460 -15.54 27.93 -9.86
C LEU A 460 -16.80 27.31 -9.23
N ALA A 461 -16.99 27.48 -7.92
CA ALA A 461 -18.17 26.96 -7.23
C ALA A 461 -19.47 27.57 -7.78
N ALA A 462 -19.46 28.83 -8.19
CA ALA A 462 -20.60 29.49 -8.82
C ALA A 462 -21.01 28.86 -10.17
N GLU A 463 -20.09 28.15 -10.83
CA GLU A 463 -20.32 27.41 -12.09
C GLU A 463 -20.60 25.91 -11.85
N GLY A 464 -20.79 25.49 -10.60
CA GLY A 464 -20.98 24.08 -10.24
C GLY A 464 -19.71 23.25 -10.30
N LEU A 465 -18.54 23.90 -10.28
CA LEU A 465 -17.24 23.25 -10.37
C LEU A 465 -16.57 23.26 -9.00
N GLU A 466 -16.26 22.07 -8.49
CA GLU A 466 -15.54 21.92 -7.23
C GLU A 466 -14.02 22.09 -7.44
N LEU A 467 -13.40 23.01 -6.69
CA LEU A 467 -11.95 23.12 -6.52
C LEU A 467 -11.55 22.49 -5.18
N ARG A 468 -10.80 21.39 -5.21
CA ARG A 468 -10.30 20.71 -4.01
C ARG A 468 -8.88 21.17 -3.72
N VAL A 469 -8.69 21.88 -2.62
CA VAL A 469 -7.40 22.50 -2.28
C VAL A 469 -6.68 21.66 -1.24
N HIS A 470 -5.44 21.30 -1.55
CA HIS A 470 -4.50 20.62 -0.68
C HIS A 470 -3.30 21.53 -0.44
N SER A 471 -2.78 21.51 0.79
CA SER A 471 -1.55 22.21 1.13
C SER A 471 -0.34 21.46 0.56
N GLU A 472 0.77 22.16 0.30
CA GLU A 472 1.96 21.60 -0.35
C GLU A 472 2.62 20.43 0.42
N ASP A 473 2.35 20.32 1.73
CA ASP A 473 2.75 19.23 2.62
C ASP A 473 1.82 18.00 2.56
N GLN A 474 0.78 18.03 1.70
CA GLN A 474 -0.21 16.95 1.56
C GLN A 474 -0.24 16.31 0.14
N PRO A 475 0.90 15.95 -0.47
CA PRO A 475 0.92 15.40 -1.82
C PRO A 475 0.17 14.07 -1.95
N GLU A 476 0.19 13.21 -0.94
CA GLU A 476 -0.52 11.91 -0.98
C GLU A 476 -2.04 12.09 -0.98
N ALA A 477 -2.56 13.04 -0.21
CA ALA A 477 -4.00 13.37 -0.22
C ALA A 477 -4.42 13.94 -1.59
N PHE A 478 -3.57 14.79 -2.17
CA PHE A 478 -3.79 15.32 -3.52
C PHE A 478 -3.78 14.22 -4.59
N ILE A 479 -2.85 13.24 -4.50
CA ILE A 479 -2.78 12.12 -5.46
C ILE A 479 -4.07 11.28 -5.42
N LYS A 480 -4.65 11.05 -4.24
CA LYS A 480 -5.93 10.34 -4.07
C LYS A 480 -7.08 11.05 -4.78
N ASP A 481 -7.03 12.38 -4.89
CA ASP A 481 -8.03 13.19 -5.58
C ASP A 481 -7.83 13.28 -7.11
N LEU A 482 -6.81 12.64 -7.69
CA LEU A 482 -6.61 12.68 -9.15
C LEU A 482 -7.67 11.88 -9.91
N VAL A 483 -8.19 10.80 -9.35
CA VAL A 483 -9.15 9.94 -10.05
C VAL A 483 -10.46 10.70 -10.28
N GLY A 484 -10.83 10.89 -11.54
CA GLY A 484 -12.01 11.66 -11.92
C GLY A 484 -11.82 13.17 -11.95
N ALA A 485 -10.58 13.67 -11.88
CA ALA A 485 -10.30 15.08 -12.09
C ALA A 485 -10.44 15.49 -13.57
N ARG A 486 -10.79 16.76 -13.80
CA ARG A 486 -10.82 17.35 -15.16
C ARG A 486 -9.50 18.03 -15.56
N ALA A 487 -8.81 18.57 -14.58
CA ALA A 487 -7.55 19.30 -14.70
C ALA A 487 -6.94 19.39 -13.29
N VAL A 488 -5.64 19.63 -13.19
CA VAL A 488 -4.98 19.88 -11.89
C VAL A 488 -4.19 21.18 -11.91
N ILE A 489 -4.10 21.82 -10.75
CA ILE A 489 -3.36 23.07 -10.57
C ILE A 489 -2.27 22.88 -9.50
N PHE A 490 -1.03 23.19 -9.85
CA PHE A 490 0.10 23.28 -8.93
C PHE A 490 0.41 24.76 -8.72
N TYR A 491 0.08 25.29 -7.54
CA TYR A 491 0.22 26.72 -7.26
C TYR A 491 1.41 27.00 -6.36
N ARG A 492 2.45 27.61 -6.95
CA ARG A 492 3.63 28.12 -6.23
C ARG A 492 4.29 27.05 -5.34
N VAL A 493 4.29 25.80 -5.78
CA VAL A 493 4.89 24.67 -5.05
C VAL A 493 6.31 24.40 -5.55
N GLN A 494 7.20 24.01 -4.65
CA GLN A 494 8.58 23.66 -4.98
C GLN A 494 8.67 22.19 -5.45
N ALA A 495 9.60 21.86 -6.33
CA ALA A 495 9.85 20.48 -6.80
C ALA A 495 10.50 19.57 -5.74
N THR A 496 9.84 19.41 -4.59
CA THR A 496 10.21 18.39 -3.59
C THR A 496 9.81 17.00 -4.09
N PRO A 497 10.37 15.90 -3.54
CA PRO A 497 10.05 14.54 -3.99
C PRO A 497 8.54 14.24 -4.02
N GLY A 498 7.79 14.66 -3.00
CA GLY A 498 6.34 14.47 -2.93
C GLY A 498 5.57 15.27 -3.99
N VAL A 499 5.94 16.53 -4.23
CA VAL A 499 5.33 17.35 -5.30
C VAL A 499 5.68 16.79 -6.68
N LEU A 500 6.92 16.32 -6.87
CA LEU A 500 7.36 15.70 -8.12
C LEU A 500 6.57 14.42 -8.42
N LYS A 501 6.34 13.57 -7.39
CA LYS A 501 5.46 12.40 -7.48
C LYS A 501 4.03 12.81 -7.85
N ALA A 502 3.49 13.86 -7.24
CA ALA A 502 2.15 14.36 -7.55
C ALA A 502 2.01 14.82 -9.02
N ILE A 503 2.99 15.56 -9.54
CA ILE A 503 3.02 15.98 -10.96
C ILE A 503 3.17 14.75 -11.87
N PHE A 504 4.05 13.80 -11.51
CA PHE A 504 4.24 12.56 -12.26
C PHE A 504 2.93 11.76 -12.38
N TYR A 505 2.23 11.55 -11.26
CA TYR A 505 0.97 10.80 -11.24
C TYR A 505 -0.13 11.51 -12.04
N ALA A 506 -0.29 12.82 -11.88
CA ALA A 506 -1.29 13.58 -12.64
C ALA A 506 -1.07 13.47 -14.16
N ARG A 507 0.20 13.54 -14.59
CA ARG A 507 0.58 13.38 -16.00
C ARG A 507 0.41 11.95 -16.51
N ALA A 508 0.75 10.95 -15.71
CA ALA A 508 0.58 9.54 -16.07
C ALA A 508 -0.90 9.16 -16.25
N ILE A 509 -1.80 9.69 -15.40
CA ILE A 509 -3.26 9.53 -15.58
C ILE A 509 -3.75 10.22 -16.86
N GLY A 510 -2.99 11.19 -17.39
CA GLY A 510 -3.33 11.94 -18.59
C GLY A 510 -4.27 13.12 -18.32
N ILE A 511 -4.26 13.65 -17.10
CA ILE A 511 -5.01 14.86 -16.74
C ILE A 511 -4.15 16.08 -17.10
N PRO A 512 -4.71 17.12 -17.76
CA PRO A 512 -3.97 18.33 -18.05
C PRO A 512 -3.43 18.99 -16.78
N THR A 513 -2.10 19.18 -16.73
CA THR A 513 -1.43 19.81 -15.58
C THR A 513 -1.13 21.29 -15.83
N TYR A 514 -1.54 22.14 -14.88
CA TYR A 514 -1.30 23.58 -14.92
C TYR A 514 -0.39 23.97 -13.76
N TYR A 515 0.69 24.69 -14.06
CA TYR A 515 1.46 25.36 -13.02
C TYR A 515 1.08 26.83 -12.94
N GLU A 516 0.71 27.26 -11.74
CA GLU A 516 0.30 28.63 -11.45
C GLU A 516 1.33 29.31 -10.55
N ILE A 517 1.77 30.51 -10.94
CA ILE A 517 2.66 31.34 -10.12
C ILE A 517 2.34 32.82 -10.33
N ASP A 518 2.55 33.63 -9.29
CA ASP A 518 2.15 35.04 -9.26
C ASP A 518 3.32 36.03 -9.41
N ASP A 519 4.54 35.53 -9.56
CA ASP A 519 5.78 36.35 -9.59
C ASP A 519 6.92 35.60 -10.30
N LEU A 520 8.01 36.30 -10.69
CA LEU A 520 9.18 35.72 -11.39
C LEU A 520 10.14 34.98 -10.45
N ILE A 521 9.63 34.35 -9.38
CA ILE A 521 10.47 33.67 -8.38
C ILE A 521 11.12 32.36 -8.88
N PHE A 522 10.87 31.98 -10.14
CA PHE A 522 11.51 30.85 -10.84
C PHE A 522 12.68 31.29 -11.75
N ASP A 523 12.90 32.60 -11.89
CA ASP A 523 13.95 33.18 -12.73
C ASP A 523 15.06 33.77 -11.85
N ALA A 524 16.27 33.20 -11.97
CA ALA A 524 17.42 33.60 -11.16
C ALA A 524 17.99 34.97 -11.57
N ASP A 525 17.74 35.43 -12.79
CA ASP A 525 18.16 36.74 -13.27
C ASP A 525 17.23 37.85 -12.76
N ALA A 526 15.95 37.52 -12.50
CA ALA A 526 14.94 38.45 -12.03
C ALA A 526 14.74 38.41 -10.50
N PHE A 527 14.99 37.27 -9.84
CA PHE A 527 14.71 37.06 -8.43
C PHE A 527 15.77 36.19 -7.71
N PRO A 528 16.07 36.46 -6.43
CA PRO A 528 15.66 37.63 -5.65
C PRO A 528 16.49 38.89 -6.02
N PRO A 529 15.91 40.10 -5.93
CA PRO A 529 16.66 41.34 -6.13
C PRO A 529 17.80 41.47 -5.12
N PRO A 530 18.87 42.26 -5.39
CA PRO A 530 20.04 42.35 -4.52
C PRO A 530 19.67 42.59 -3.05
N LEU A 531 20.34 41.91 -2.10
CA LEU A 531 20.02 41.96 -0.66
C LEU A 531 19.89 43.39 -0.10
N GLN A 532 20.67 44.33 -0.64
CA GLN A 532 20.65 45.74 -0.23
C GLN A 532 19.29 46.41 -0.45
N SER A 533 18.50 45.96 -1.44
CA SER A 533 17.16 46.48 -1.76
C SER A 533 16.12 46.22 -0.65
N TYR A 534 16.38 45.27 0.25
CA TYR A 534 15.47 44.96 1.36
C TYR A 534 15.64 45.91 2.57
N ALA A 535 16.51 46.92 2.49
CA ALA A 535 16.71 47.95 3.51
C ALA A 535 16.90 47.40 4.94
N GLY A 536 17.59 46.25 5.08
CA GLY A 536 17.85 45.60 6.36
C GLY A 536 16.68 44.81 6.97
N THR A 537 15.59 44.63 6.23
CA THR A 537 14.40 43.91 6.70
C THR A 537 14.42 42.39 6.45
N LEU A 538 15.40 41.92 5.69
CA LEU A 538 15.63 40.51 5.34
C LEU A 538 17.04 40.11 5.81
N SER A 539 17.17 38.96 6.46
CA SER A 539 18.50 38.46 6.85
C SER A 539 19.25 37.88 5.65
N ALA A 540 20.58 37.77 5.74
CA ALA A 540 21.38 37.09 4.72
C ALA A 540 21.03 35.60 4.59
N GLU A 541 20.50 34.99 5.66
CA GLU A 541 20.03 33.61 5.66
C GLU A 541 18.72 33.47 4.88
N ASP A 542 17.72 34.31 5.17
CA ASP A 542 16.44 34.32 4.44
C ASP A 542 16.67 34.57 2.94
N TYR A 543 17.60 35.46 2.60
CA TYR A 543 17.97 35.75 1.21
C TYR A 543 18.56 34.54 0.48
N ARG A 544 19.40 33.74 1.17
CA ARG A 544 19.90 32.48 0.62
C ARG A 544 18.76 31.47 0.46
N GLY A 545 17.79 31.44 1.37
CA GLY A 545 16.58 30.65 1.25
C GLY A 545 15.77 31.00 0.00
N LEU A 546 15.60 32.29 -0.28
CA LEU A 546 14.94 32.75 -1.52
C LEU A 546 15.68 32.26 -2.77
N ARG A 547 17.02 32.36 -2.81
CA ARG A 547 17.85 31.86 -3.93
C ARG A 547 17.76 30.35 -4.09
N PHE A 548 17.73 29.61 -2.99
CA PHE A 548 17.61 28.16 -2.98
C PHE A 548 16.30 27.68 -3.63
N ALA A 549 15.20 28.38 -3.40
CA ALA A 549 13.89 27.98 -3.91
C ALA A 549 13.71 28.21 -5.43
N VAL A 550 14.46 29.13 -6.05
CA VAL A 550 14.34 29.50 -7.47
C VAL A 550 14.40 28.29 -8.41
N PRO A 551 15.45 27.44 -8.41
CA PRO A 551 15.52 26.27 -9.27
C PRO A 551 14.39 25.28 -9.00
N LEU A 552 13.93 25.14 -7.76
CA LEU A 552 12.85 24.21 -7.41
C LEU A 552 11.49 24.67 -7.98
N PHE A 553 11.20 25.97 -7.97
CA PHE A 553 10.00 26.50 -8.66
C PHE A 553 10.11 26.34 -10.17
N ARG A 554 11.30 26.58 -10.74
CA ARG A 554 11.54 26.40 -12.18
C ARG A 554 11.33 24.95 -12.60
N SER A 555 11.87 23.99 -11.85
CA SER A 555 11.71 22.56 -12.17
C SER A 555 10.27 22.09 -12.03
N ALA A 556 9.52 22.56 -11.02
CA ALA A 556 8.10 22.21 -10.88
C ALA A 556 7.25 22.79 -12.03
N LEU A 557 7.53 24.03 -12.44
CA LEU A 557 6.95 24.67 -13.62
C LEU A 557 7.24 23.86 -14.89
N SER A 558 8.50 23.48 -15.12
CA SER A 558 8.91 22.72 -16.30
C SER A 558 8.38 21.27 -16.33
N ALA A 559 7.98 20.74 -15.18
CA ALA A 559 7.38 19.41 -15.09
C ALA A 559 5.91 19.38 -15.53
N CYS A 560 5.23 20.54 -15.53
CA CYS A 560 3.82 20.70 -15.90
C CYS A 560 3.60 21.00 -17.40
N ASP A 561 2.40 20.72 -17.90
CA ASP A 561 2.07 20.85 -19.31
C ASP A 561 1.83 22.30 -19.72
N ARG A 562 1.11 23.06 -18.89
CA ARG A 562 0.62 24.42 -19.19
C ARG A 562 0.87 25.40 -18.05
N ALA A 563 0.85 26.68 -18.37
CA ALA A 563 1.01 27.78 -17.41
C ALA A 563 -0.32 28.50 -17.10
N ILE A 564 -0.48 28.93 -15.86
CA ILE A 564 -1.46 29.96 -15.45
C ILE A 564 -0.67 31.13 -14.86
N ALA A 565 -0.86 32.32 -15.44
CA ALA A 565 -0.21 33.54 -14.97
C ALA A 565 -1.23 34.62 -14.58
N SER A 566 -0.82 35.57 -13.74
CA SER A 566 -1.63 36.72 -13.35
C SER A 566 -1.58 37.88 -14.35
N THR A 567 -0.58 37.93 -15.22
CA THR A 567 -0.34 38.98 -16.24
C THR A 567 0.20 38.37 -17.54
N ASP A 568 0.05 39.06 -18.67
CA ASP A 568 0.59 38.59 -19.95
C ASP A 568 2.13 38.58 -19.95
N THR A 569 2.73 39.56 -19.29
CA THR A 569 4.19 39.62 -19.12
C THR A 569 4.72 38.41 -18.35
N LEU A 570 4.07 38.01 -17.24
CA LEU A 570 4.45 36.81 -16.50
C LEU A 570 4.26 35.53 -17.34
N LEU A 571 3.14 35.44 -18.07
CA LEU A 571 2.87 34.29 -18.93
C LEU A 571 3.99 34.09 -19.96
N LYS A 572 4.43 35.17 -20.63
CA LYS A 572 5.52 35.11 -21.62
C LYS A 572 6.81 34.53 -21.06
N SER A 573 7.13 34.80 -19.79
CA SER A 573 8.31 34.23 -19.12
C SER A 573 8.13 32.76 -18.72
N MET A 574 6.89 32.31 -18.51
CA MET A 574 6.56 30.92 -18.17
C MET A 574 6.48 29.99 -19.39
N LEU A 575 6.00 30.50 -20.54
CA LEU A 575 5.77 29.69 -21.74
C LEU A 575 7.00 28.89 -22.22
N PRO A 576 8.24 29.40 -22.20
CA PRO A 576 9.42 28.62 -22.59
C PRO A 576 9.72 27.43 -21.68
N LEU A 577 9.18 27.43 -20.45
CA LEU A 577 9.51 26.45 -19.41
C LEU A 577 8.51 25.30 -19.36
N VAL A 578 7.21 25.57 -19.50
CA VAL A 578 6.16 24.53 -19.53
C VAL A 578 6.22 23.69 -20.79
N ARG A 579 5.82 22.42 -20.70
CA ARG A 579 6.06 21.42 -21.75
C ARG A 579 5.34 21.68 -23.07
N GLU A 580 4.10 22.18 -23.01
CA GLU A 580 3.30 22.45 -24.22
C GLU A 580 3.55 23.84 -24.80
N HIS A 581 4.36 24.68 -24.15
CA HIS A 581 4.54 26.10 -24.49
C HIS A 581 3.21 26.86 -24.65
N THR A 582 2.20 26.47 -23.86
CA THR A 582 0.88 27.12 -23.81
C THR A 582 0.47 27.47 -22.38
N GLY A 583 -0.48 28.38 -22.26
CA GLY A 583 -1.02 28.79 -20.97
C GLY A 583 -2.07 29.86 -21.10
N VAL A 584 -2.61 30.29 -19.96
CA VAL A 584 -3.69 31.27 -19.87
C VAL A 584 -3.36 32.36 -18.86
N VAL A 585 -3.86 33.57 -19.13
CA VAL A 585 -3.81 34.66 -18.16
C VAL A 585 -5.11 34.64 -17.36
N LEU A 586 -5.01 34.37 -16.06
CA LEU A 586 -6.11 34.50 -15.11
C LEU A 586 -5.79 35.65 -14.16
N ARG A 587 -6.34 36.82 -14.46
CA ARG A 587 -6.08 38.06 -13.72
C ARG A 587 -6.73 38.01 -12.33
N ASN A 588 -6.11 38.71 -11.38
CA ASN A 588 -6.71 38.94 -10.06
C ASN A 588 -7.94 39.82 -10.25
N GLY A 589 -9.09 39.46 -9.66
CA GLY A 589 -10.35 40.14 -9.95
C GLY A 589 -11.16 40.52 -8.73
N ILE A 590 -12.42 40.83 -8.99
CA ILE A 590 -13.43 41.24 -8.01
C ILE A 590 -14.18 40.00 -7.53
N ASP A 591 -14.25 39.80 -6.23
CA ASP A 591 -15.05 38.75 -5.59
C ASP A 591 -16.11 39.31 -4.63
N SER A 592 -16.82 38.41 -3.93
CA SER A 592 -17.86 38.74 -2.96
C SER A 592 -17.43 39.81 -1.92
N ARG A 593 -16.15 39.85 -1.52
CA ARG A 593 -15.63 40.78 -0.52
C ARG A 593 -15.59 42.20 -1.08
N ASN A 594 -15.11 42.37 -2.32
CA ASN A 594 -15.07 43.65 -3.01
C ASN A 594 -16.46 44.16 -3.37
N GLN A 595 -17.38 43.26 -3.76
CA GLN A 595 -18.75 43.63 -4.12
C GLN A 595 -19.54 44.19 -2.93
N ALA A 596 -19.34 43.62 -1.73
CA ALA A 596 -20.01 44.06 -0.51
C ALA A 596 -19.41 45.36 0.07
N ALA A 597 -18.14 45.65 -0.20
CA ALA A 597 -17.36 46.70 0.46
C ALA A 597 -17.45 48.08 -0.21
N ARG A 598 -18.57 48.47 -0.82
CA ARG A 598 -18.71 49.86 -1.32
C ARG A 598 -18.88 50.79 -0.12
N PHE A 599 -17.84 51.52 0.21
CA PHE A 599 -17.93 52.52 1.27
C PHE A 599 -18.47 53.83 0.71
N GLU A 600 -19.52 54.36 1.34
CA GLU A 600 -19.90 55.74 1.09
C GLU A 600 -18.78 56.65 1.59
N LYS A 601 -18.26 57.48 0.69
CA LYS A 601 -17.33 58.53 1.06
C LYS A 601 -18.11 59.47 2.00
N ALA A 602 -17.67 59.60 3.25
CA ALA A 602 -18.37 60.45 4.20
C ALA A 602 -18.52 61.84 3.58
N ALA A 603 -19.74 62.40 3.57
CA ALA A 603 -20.03 63.73 3.02
C ALA A 603 -19.28 64.80 3.82
N ALA A 604 -18.01 64.98 3.49
CA ALA A 604 -17.10 65.69 4.36
C ALA A 604 -16.91 67.12 3.84
N LYS A 605 -17.25 68.09 4.70
CA LYS A 605 -16.79 69.48 4.67
C LYS A 605 -15.26 69.57 4.90
N ARG A 606 -14.48 68.76 4.18
CA ARG A 606 -13.00 68.69 4.28
C ARG A 606 -12.39 69.59 3.22
N SER A 607 -11.45 70.43 3.64
CA SER A 607 -10.71 71.35 2.75
C SER A 607 -9.46 70.71 2.12
N ALA A 608 -8.99 69.57 2.63
CA ALA A 608 -7.76 68.92 2.17
C ALA A 608 -8.00 67.70 1.28
N ILE A 609 -7.15 67.52 0.26
CA ILE A 609 -7.13 66.38 -0.68
C ILE A 609 -6.14 65.33 -0.17
N ARG A 610 -6.57 64.08 -0.07
CA ARG A 610 -5.75 62.97 0.44
C ARG A 610 -5.21 62.08 -0.67
N ILE A 611 -3.89 61.96 -0.73
CA ILE A 611 -3.19 61.02 -1.62
C ILE A 611 -2.82 59.78 -0.79
N PHE A 612 -3.14 58.59 -1.28
CA PHE A 612 -2.94 57.31 -0.61
C PHE A 612 -1.80 56.51 -1.24
N TYR A 613 -0.97 55.91 -0.40
CA TYR A 613 -0.05 54.85 -0.79
C TYR A 613 -0.05 53.73 0.26
N GLY A 614 -0.43 52.52 -0.18
CA GLY A 614 -0.38 51.31 0.62
C GLY A 614 0.72 50.36 0.15
N SER A 615 1.57 49.89 1.07
CA SER A 615 2.55 48.84 0.77
C SER A 615 2.16 47.51 1.39
N GLY A 616 1.98 46.49 0.56
CA GLY A 616 1.71 45.11 0.99
C GLY A 616 2.96 44.34 1.43
N THR A 617 4.16 44.78 1.06
CA THR A 617 5.44 44.10 1.38
C THR A 617 6.48 45.08 1.92
N LYS A 618 7.57 44.56 2.50
CA LYS A 618 8.69 45.36 3.03
C LYS A 618 9.64 45.88 1.93
N ALA A 619 9.59 45.34 0.72
CA ALA A 619 10.58 45.59 -0.35
C ALA A 619 10.37 46.89 -1.14
N HIS A 620 9.12 47.39 -1.26
CA HIS A 620 8.81 48.52 -2.16
C HIS A 620 8.81 49.91 -1.49
N GLY A 621 9.26 50.02 -0.24
CA GLY A 621 9.38 51.32 0.44
C GLY A 621 10.40 52.23 -0.25
N GLN A 622 11.46 51.64 -0.81
CA GLN A 622 12.52 52.37 -1.51
C GLN A 622 12.06 52.85 -2.89
N ASP A 623 11.35 52.02 -3.67
CA ASP A 623 10.79 52.44 -4.96
C ASP A 623 9.83 53.62 -4.81
N PHE A 624 8.98 53.61 -3.78
CA PHE A 624 8.13 54.76 -3.46
C PHE A 624 8.96 56.02 -3.17
N ALA A 625 9.99 55.90 -2.35
CA ALA A 625 10.85 57.02 -1.95
C ALA A 625 11.61 57.63 -3.13
N GLU A 626 12.10 56.81 -4.06
CA GLU A 626 12.91 57.24 -5.20
C GLU A 626 12.07 57.74 -6.38
N ILE A 627 10.96 57.07 -6.68
CA ILE A 627 10.17 57.32 -7.90
C ILE A 627 9.09 58.40 -7.63
N ALA A 628 8.24 58.18 -6.63
CA ALA A 628 7.10 59.06 -6.35
C ALA A 628 7.43 60.14 -5.30
N GLY A 629 8.38 59.89 -4.39
CA GLY A 629 8.76 60.78 -3.30
C GLY A 629 9.11 62.21 -3.74
N PRO A 630 10.01 62.42 -4.73
CA PRO A 630 10.37 63.77 -5.17
C PRO A 630 9.20 64.52 -5.83
N ALA A 631 8.32 63.81 -6.55
CA ALA A 631 7.12 64.39 -7.13
C ALA A 631 6.11 64.81 -6.06
N LEU A 632 5.91 63.97 -5.03
CA LEU A 632 5.06 64.28 -3.88
C LEU A 632 5.58 65.47 -3.08
N SER A 633 6.89 65.62 -2.92
CA SER A 633 7.51 66.76 -2.25
C SER A 633 7.13 68.07 -2.95
N ARG A 634 7.25 68.11 -4.28
CA ARG A 634 6.83 69.25 -5.12
C ARG A 634 5.32 69.52 -5.04
N ILE A 635 4.48 68.48 -5.01
CA ILE A 635 3.03 68.63 -4.85
C ILE A 635 2.69 69.25 -3.49
N MET A 636 3.29 68.74 -2.41
CA MET A 636 3.03 69.25 -1.07
C MET A 636 3.52 70.69 -0.90
N GLU A 637 4.63 71.08 -1.53
CA GLU A 637 5.12 72.46 -1.55
C GLU A 637 4.15 73.41 -2.26
N ASN A 638 3.66 73.02 -3.46
CA ASN A 638 2.80 73.87 -4.29
C ASN A 638 1.32 73.88 -3.84
N PHE A 639 0.87 72.86 -3.11
CA PHE A 639 -0.52 72.73 -2.66
C PHE A 639 -0.60 72.55 -1.14
N ALA A 640 -0.89 73.64 -0.43
CA ALA A 640 -1.02 73.65 1.03
C ALA A 640 -2.10 72.69 1.56
N GLY A 641 -3.16 72.47 0.78
CA GLY A 641 -4.30 71.60 1.12
C GLY A 641 -4.14 70.12 0.75
N VAL A 642 -2.93 69.59 0.59
CA VAL A 642 -2.70 68.16 0.31
C VAL A 642 -2.19 67.42 1.56
N GLU A 643 -2.79 66.27 1.85
CA GLU A 643 -2.36 65.31 2.88
C GLU A 643 -1.92 64.00 2.22
N LEU A 644 -0.87 63.36 2.75
CA LEU A 644 -0.40 62.05 2.32
C LEU A 644 -0.77 61.00 3.36
N VAL A 645 -1.43 59.92 2.94
CA VAL A 645 -1.80 58.77 3.77
C VAL A 645 -0.93 57.58 3.38
N LEU A 646 -0.08 57.14 4.29
CA LEU A 646 0.80 55.99 4.15
C LEU A 646 0.28 54.85 5.02
N VAL A 647 0.01 53.69 4.42
CA VAL A 647 -0.45 52.50 5.13
C VAL A 647 0.52 51.34 4.91
N GLY A 648 0.93 50.70 6.00
CA GLY A 648 1.89 49.60 5.97
C GLY A 648 3.29 50.00 6.43
N ASN A 649 4.26 49.12 6.21
CA ASN A 649 5.64 49.33 6.67
C ASN A 649 6.45 50.20 5.69
N VAL A 650 6.01 51.45 5.50
CA VAL A 650 6.65 52.42 4.58
C VAL A 650 7.30 53.54 5.39
N PRO A 651 8.64 53.64 5.41
CA PRO A 651 9.30 54.76 6.07
C PRO A 651 9.02 56.06 5.32
N ILE A 652 8.90 57.18 6.06
CA ILE A 652 8.72 58.50 5.44
C ILE A 652 10.04 58.91 4.77
N PRO A 653 10.06 59.10 3.43
CA PRO A 653 11.25 59.52 2.70
C PRO A 653 11.82 60.84 3.22
N ASP A 654 13.13 61.03 3.14
CA ASP A 654 13.80 62.25 3.60
C ASP A 654 13.24 63.52 2.95
N CYS A 655 12.94 63.46 1.64
CA CYS A 655 12.35 64.55 0.88
C CYS A 655 10.93 64.95 1.31
N LEU A 656 10.27 64.13 2.14
CA LEU A 656 8.91 64.37 2.67
C LEU A 656 8.91 64.72 4.17
N LYS A 657 10.05 64.63 4.87
CA LYS A 657 10.15 64.93 6.31
C LYS A 657 9.72 66.35 6.66
N ALA A 658 9.99 67.33 5.79
CA ALA A 658 9.57 68.72 5.96
C ALA A 658 8.04 68.89 6.06
N PHE A 659 7.28 67.92 5.55
CA PHE A 659 5.82 67.94 5.52
C PHE A 659 5.18 66.99 6.54
N ARG A 660 5.94 66.54 7.56
CA ARG A 660 5.49 65.53 8.54
C ARG A 660 4.10 65.80 9.14
N SER A 661 3.75 67.06 9.39
CA SER A 661 2.45 67.47 9.94
C SER A 661 1.25 67.21 9.01
N ARG A 662 1.50 66.97 7.71
CA ARG A 662 0.51 66.64 6.67
C ARG A 662 0.63 65.18 6.19
N ILE A 663 1.38 64.34 6.91
CA ILE A 663 1.55 62.91 6.60
C ILE A 663 0.88 62.07 7.69
N ILE A 664 -0.14 61.32 7.31
CA ILE A 664 -0.82 60.33 8.15
C ILE A 664 -0.16 58.99 7.87
N ALA A 665 0.60 58.46 8.83
CA ALA A 665 1.25 57.16 8.70
C ALA A 665 0.55 56.15 9.61
N MET A 666 0.05 55.07 9.02
CA MET A 666 -0.65 53.97 9.68
C MET A 666 0.18 52.70 9.52
N THR A 667 0.17 51.85 10.54
CA THR A 667 0.75 50.50 10.46
C THR A 667 -0.05 49.63 9.49
N ALA A 668 0.48 48.43 9.18
CA ALA A 668 -0.24 47.47 8.36
C ALA A 668 -1.64 47.17 8.95
N ILE A 669 -2.66 47.16 8.09
CA ILE A 669 -4.05 46.85 8.45
C ILE A 669 -4.30 45.40 8.04
N PRO A 670 -4.42 44.45 9.00
CA PRO A 670 -4.52 43.02 8.67
C PRO A 670 -5.86 42.65 8.02
N ASN A 671 -6.93 43.37 8.37
CA ASN A 671 -8.25 43.16 7.80
C ASN A 671 -8.37 43.94 6.47
N VAL A 672 -8.60 43.21 5.38
CA VAL A 672 -8.67 43.79 4.04
C VAL A 672 -9.87 44.73 3.85
N HIS A 673 -11.00 44.47 4.53
CA HIS A 673 -12.18 45.33 4.48
C HIS A 673 -11.90 46.68 5.18
N ASP A 674 -11.21 46.68 6.32
CA ASP A 674 -10.79 47.92 7.00
C ASP A 674 -9.77 48.69 6.16
N TYR A 675 -8.87 47.99 5.46
CA TYR A 675 -7.94 48.59 4.53
C TYR A 675 -8.66 49.32 3.39
N TRP A 676 -9.63 48.65 2.74
CA TRP A 676 -10.46 49.29 1.71
C TRP A 676 -11.32 50.42 2.26
N ALA A 677 -11.80 50.33 3.50
CA ALA A 677 -12.52 51.41 4.16
C ALA A 677 -11.66 52.67 4.28
N VAL A 678 -10.37 52.51 4.65
CA VAL A 678 -9.41 53.62 4.68
C VAL A 678 -9.14 54.15 3.27
N LEU A 679 -8.85 53.27 2.31
CA LEU A 679 -8.59 53.63 0.90
C LEU A 679 -9.75 54.43 0.29
N ALA A 680 -10.99 54.03 0.55
CA ALA A 680 -12.19 54.71 0.04
C ALA A 680 -12.38 56.14 0.60
N GLN A 681 -11.75 56.47 1.74
CA GLN A 681 -11.77 57.82 2.30
C GLN A 681 -10.68 58.75 1.72
N CYS A 682 -9.85 58.25 0.78
CA CYS A 682 -8.84 59.02 0.08
C CYS A 682 -9.34 59.53 -1.28
N ASP A 683 -8.62 60.49 -1.86
CA ASP A 683 -9.02 61.18 -3.11
C ASP A 683 -8.21 60.75 -4.32
N ILE A 684 -6.97 60.31 -4.13
CA ILE A 684 -6.06 59.85 -5.17
C ILE A 684 -5.28 58.66 -4.62
N ASN A 685 -5.10 57.60 -5.40
CA ASN A 685 -4.29 56.43 -5.06
C ASN A 685 -2.98 56.39 -5.87
N LEU A 686 -1.94 55.79 -5.29
CA LEU A 686 -0.65 55.58 -5.96
C LEU A 686 -0.30 54.09 -6.03
N ALA A 687 0.03 53.63 -7.23
CA ALA A 687 0.64 52.31 -7.43
C ALA A 687 2.03 52.47 -8.04
N VAL A 688 3.03 52.52 -7.17
CA VAL A 688 4.43 52.74 -7.55
C VAL A 688 5.15 51.40 -7.67
N LEU A 689 5.77 51.19 -8.84
CA LEU A 689 6.65 50.08 -9.18
C LEU A 689 7.86 50.62 -9.97
N ARG A 690 9.03 50.01 -9.77
CA ARG A 690 10.18 50.22 -10.65
C ARG A 690 9.89 49.63 -12.04
N ARG A 691 10.46 50.22 -13.10
CA ARG A 691 10.35 49.68 -14.46
C ARG A 691 11.54 48.79 -14.76
N GLY A 692 11.29 47.68 -15.47
CA GLY A 692 12.29 46.66 -15.79
C GLY A 692 12.49 45.64 -14.68
N GLY A 693 12.79 44.40 -15.03
CA GLY A 693 13.01 43.31 -14.07
C GLY A 693 11.71 42.61 -13.64
N ALA A 694 11.65 42.14 -12.39
CA ALA A 694 10.52 41.40 -11.85
C ALA A 694 9.26 42.26 -11.64
N GLU A 695 9.42 43.57 -11.49
CA GLU A 695 8.33 44.52 -11.27
C GLU A 695 7.39 44.64 -12.48
N ASP A 696 7.88 44.40 -13.70
CA ASP A 696 7.08 44.46 -14.93
C ASP A 696 6.04 43.32 -14.99
N ALA A 697 6.27 42.21 -14.28
CA ALA A 697 5.34 41.07 -14.20
C ALA A 697 4.26 41.25 -13.11
N LYS A 698 4.36 42.28 -12.27
CA LYS A 698 3.44 42.50 -11.12
C LYS A 698 2.03 42.89 -11.60
N SER A 699 1.03 42.29 -10.97
CA SER A 699 -0.39 42.53 -11.28
C SER A 699 -0.93 43.89 -10.79
N GLU A 700 -2.15 44.21 -11.23
CA GLU A 700 -2.78 45.51 -11.07
C GLU A 700 -3.56 45.69 -9.76
N ILE A 701 -3.38 44.82 -8.76
CA ILE A 701 -4.17 44.78 -7.51
C ILE A 701 -4.29 46.17 -6.87
N LYS A 702 -3.19 46.91 -6.70
CA LYS A 702 -3.18 48.25 -6.08
C LYS A 702 -4.05 49.27 -6.82
N TRP A 703 -4.15 49.16 -8.15
CA TRP A 703 -5.06 49.98 -8.94
C TRP A 703 -6.49 49.44 -8.84
N LEU A 704 -6.68 48.12 -8.93
CA LEU A 704 -7.98 47.47 -8.94
C LEU A 704 -8.77 47.78 -7.64
N GLU A 705 -8.13 47.66 -6.48
CA GLU A 705 -8.76 47.94 -5.18
C GLU A 705 -9.25 49.41 -5.09
N ALA A 706 -8.45 50.35 -5.59
CA ALA A 706 -8.82 51.77 -5.62
C ALA A 706 -9.92 52.06 -6.66
N ALA A 707 -9.81 51.43 -7.83
CA ALA A 707 -10.75 51.58 -8.93
C ALA A 707 -12.16 51.09 -8.54
N VAL A 708 -12.28 49.97 -7.82
CA VAL A 708 -13.57 49.48 -7.29
C VAL A 708 -14.26 50.53 -6.38
N GLN A 709 -13.47 51.28 -5.61
CA GLN A 709 -13.96 52.36 -4.76
C GLN A 709 -14.21 53.68 -5.53
N GLY A 710 -13.87 53.74 -6.81
CA GLY A 710 -13.96 54.96 -7.63
C GLY A 710 -12.89 56.00 -7.30
N VAL A 711 -11.75 55.58 -6.72
CA VAL A 711 -10.62 56.45 -6.41
C VAL A 711 -9.66 56.47 -7.61
N PRO A 712 -9.41 57.63 -8.25
CA PRO A 712 -8.48 57.72 -9.37
C PRO A 712 -7.05 57.42 -8.93
N SER A 713 -6.26 56.79 -9.80
CA SER A 713 -4.87 56.42 -9.49
C SER A 713 -3.86 57.07 -10.43
N VAL A 714 -2.66 57.33 -9.91
CA VAL A 714 -1.44 57.49 -10.72
C VAL A 714 -0.60 56.24 -10.52
N VAL A 715 -0.21 55.58 -11.61
CA VAL A 715 0.49 54.30 -11.58
C VAL A 715 1.77 54.36 -12.38
N SER A 716 2.75 53.54 -12.03
CA SER A 716 3.95 53.38 -12.84
C SER A 716 3.58 52.88 -14.25
N ALA A 717 4.26 53.38 -15.28
CA ALA A 717 4.09 52.93 -16.66
C ALA A 717 4.78 51.56 -16.91
N THR A 718 4.40 50.53 -16.15
CA THR A 718 4.85 49.14 -16.34
C THR A 718 4.06 48.46 -17.47
N PRO A 719 4.62 47.41 -18.10
CA PRO A 719 3.92 46.63 -19.12
C PRO A 719 2.55 46.12 -18.66
N SER A 720 2.46 45.54 -17.46
CA SER A 720 1.20 45.03 -16.89
C SER A 720 0.08 46.06 -16.87
N TYR A 721 0.34 47.30 -16.40
CA TYR A 721 -0.67 48.36 -16.44
C TYR A 721 -1.01 48.80 -17.86
N GLN A 722 -0.03 48.88 -18.76
CA GLN A 722 -0.23 49.31 -20.16
C GLN A 722 -1.01 48.29 -20.99
N GLU A 723 -0.95 47.01 -20.64
CA GLU A 723 -1.70 45.93 -21.29
C GLU A 723 -3.21 46.12 -21.12
N VAL A 724 -3.66 46.65 -19.99
CA VAL A 724 -5.09 46.70 -19.61
C VAL A 724 -5.67 48.10 -19.40
N LEU A 725 -4.87 49.12 -19.09
CA LEU A 725 -5.35 50.46 -18.73
C LEU A 725 -5.03 51.50 -19.80
N ARG A 726 -5.92 52.49 -19.95
CA ARG A 726 -5.74 53.64 -20.86
C ARG A 726 -5.34 54.90 -20.09
N ASP A 727 -4.22 55.49 -20.49
CA ASP A 727 -3.71 56.73 -19.91
C ASP A 727 -4.65 57.92 -20.16
N GLY A 728 -4.90 58.72 -19.13
CA GLY A 728 -5.81 59.87 -19.17
C GLY A 728 -7.31 59.53 -19.17
N GLU A 729 -7.66 58.24 -19.19
CA GLU A 729 -9.02 57.70 -19.09
C GLU A 729 -9.20 56.86 -17.81
N ASP A 730 -8.54 55.71 -17.71
CA ASP A 730 -8.66 54.78 -16.58
C ASP A 730 -7.71 55.12 -15.43
N VAL A 731 -6.60 55.78 -15.77
CA VAL A 731 -5.45 56.02 -14.90
C VAL A 731 -4.59 57.14 -15.47
N PHE A 732 -3.65 57.67 -14.69
CA PHE A 732 -2.48 58.36 -15.27
C PHE A 732 -1.24 57.48 -15.15
N LEU A 733 -0.58 57.23 -16.27
CA LEU A 733 0.69 56.50 -16.33
C LEU A 733 1.87 57.46 -16.16
N ALA A 734 2.81 57.11 -15.29
CA ALA A 734 4.01 57.90 -15.09
C ALA A 734 5.27 57.03 -15.06
N ALA A 735 6.27 57.39 -15.86
CA ALA A 735 7.59 56.77 -15.91
C ALA A 735 8.67 57.64 -15.26
N THR A 736 8.50 58.96 -15.25
CA THR A 736 9.48 59.91 -14.71
C THR A 736 8.91 60.74 -13.56
N THR A 737 9.77 61.28 -12.71
CA THR A 737 9.38 62.18 -11.62
C THR A 737 8.54 63.37 -12.10
N ASP A 738 8.83 63.90 -13.29
CA ASP A 738 8.07 65.01 -13.87
C ASP A 738 6.67 64.58 -14.30
N GLU A 739 6.51 63.40 -14.89
CA GLU A 739 5.20 62.84 -15.24
C GLU A 739 4.37 62.52 -13.99
N TRP A 740 5.00 61.99 -12.94
CA TRP A 740 4.36 61.79 -11.63
C TRP A 740 3.84 63.13 -11.07
N TYR A 741 4.67 64.17 -11.09
CA TYR A 741 4.27 65.51 -10.64
C TYR A 741 3.13 66.08 -11.49
N GLN A 742 3.21 66.02 -12.81
CA GLN A 742 2.18 66.57 -13.71
C GLN A 742 0.83 65.86 -13.52
N SER A 743 0.85 64.53 -13.44
CA SER A 743 -0.35 63.72 -13.24
C SER A 743 -1.00 64.00 -11.89
N LEU A 744 -0.21 64.05 -10.82
CA LEU A 744 -0.66 64.40 -9.48
C LEU A 744 -1.20 65.82 -9.41
N ALA A 745 -0.49 66.80 -9.98
CA ALA A 745 -0.90 68.20 -9.97
C ALA A 745 -2.24 68.39 -10.69
N ARG A 746 -2.45 67.66 -11.79
CA ARG A 746 -3.71 67.69 -12.54
C ARG A 746 -4.87 67.12 -11.74
N LEU A 747 -4.68 65.97 -11.08
CA LEU A 747 -5.69 65.42 -10.19
C LEU A 747 -5.92 66.32 -8.96
N VAL A 748 -4.89 66.92 -8.37
CA VAL A 748 -5.06 67.83 -7.21
C VAL A 748 -5.85 69.09 -7.60
N ALA A 749 -5.54 69.70 -8.74
CA ALA A 749 -6.14 70.97 -9.17
C ALA A 749 -7.56 70.83 -9.75
N ASP A 750 -7.89 69.71 -10.41
CA ASP A 750 -9.13 69.54 -11.15
C ASP A 750 -10.03 68.45 -10.54
N ARG A 751 -11.08 68.87 -9.84
CA ARG A 751 -12.04 67.97 -9.21
C ARG A 751 -12.86 67.17 -10.22
N GLU A 752 -13.35 67.80 -11.29
CA GLU A 752 -14.16 67.11 -12.30
C GLU A 752 -13.34 66.03 -12.98
N LYS A 753 -12.08 66.32 -13.31
CA LYS A 753 -11.17 65.34 -13.89
C LYS A 753 -10.89 64.19 -12.92
N ARG A 754 -10.69 64.44 -11.61
CA ARG A 754 -10.56 63.34 -10.62
C ARG A 754 -11.77 62.44 -10.59
N GLU A 755 -12.96 63.02 -10.51
CA GLU A 755 -14.21 62.27 -10.43
C GLU A 755 -14.43 61.47 -11.72
N LEU A 756 -14.12 62.04 -12.89
CA LEU A 756 -14.20 61.37 -14.18
C LEU A 756 -13.24 60.18 -14.27
N ILE A 757 -11.94 60.37 -13.95
CA ILE A 757 -10.96 59.26 -13.96
C ILE A 757 -11.38 58.16 -12.98
N GLY A 758 -11.85 58.51 -11.77
CA GLY A 758 -12.33 57.54 -10.80
C GLY A 758 -13.54 56.74 -11.30
N GLN A 759 -14.48 57.38 -12.01
CA GLN A 759 -15.63 56.72 -12.63
C GLN A 759 -15.20 55.78 -13.78
N CYS A 760 -14.32 56.23 -14.66
CA CYS A 760 -13.78 55.41 -15.74
C CYS A 760 -12.99 54.21 -15.21
N ALA A 761 -12.09 54.43 -14.24
CA ALA A 761 -11.34 53.36 -13.58
C ALA A 761 -12.28 52.28 -13.02
N ARG A 762 -13.34 52.70 -12.32
CA ARG A 762 -14.36 51.79 -11.79
C ARG A 762 -15.09 51.02 -12.88
N ALA A 763 -15.51 51.71 -13.94
CA ALA A 763 -16.17 51.06 -15.07
C ALA A 763 -15.27 49.99 -15.71
N THR A 764 -13.98 50.31 -15.88
CA THR A 764 -12.98 49.38 -16.42
C THR A 764 -12.72 48.21 -15.47
N ALA A 765 -12.63 48.43 -14.16
CA ALA A 765 -12.52 47.37 -13.16
C ALA A 765 -13.72 46.41 -13.23
N LEU A 766 -14.95 46.93 -13.25
CA LEU A 766 -16.18 46.13 -13.34
C LEU A 766 -16.37 45.44 -14.70
N ALA A 767 -15.76 45.95 -15.78
CA ALA A 767 -15.85 45.33 -17.10
C ALA A 767 -14.81 44.24 -17.34
N LYS A 768 -13.56 44.45 -16.87
CA LYS A 768 -12.42 43.58 -17.19
C LYS A 768 -12.01 42.63 -16.07
N PHE A 769 -12.35 42.95 -14.82
CA PHE A 769 -11.91 42.19 -13.64
C PHE A 769 -13.12 41.61 -12.88
N SER A 770 -14.26 41.49 -13.55
CA SER A 770 -15.47 40.89 -13.01
C SER A 770 -15.35 39.37 -12.88
N ARG A 771 -16.21 38.80 -12.04
CA ARG A 771 -16.39 37.35 -11.97
C ARG A 771 -16.79 36.77 -13.34
N GLU A 772 -17.65 37.47 -14.08
CA GLU A 772 -18.13 37.01 -15.39
C GLU A 772 -16.98 36.91 -16.41
N THR A 773 -16.03 37.85 -16.36
CA THR A 773 -14.80 37.80 -17.17
C THR A 773 -13.93 36.61 -16.76
N ALA A 774 -13.68 36.44 -15.46
CA ALA A 774 -12.87 35.32 -14.95
C ALA A 774 -13.47 33.94 -15.31
N ILE A 775 -14.79 33.81 -15.24
CA ILE A 775 -15.50 32.59 -15.65
C ILE A 775 -15.32 32.32 -17.15
N ALA A 776 -15.36 33.35 -18.00
CA ALA A 776 -15.09 33.19 -19.43
C ALA A 776 -13.67 32.66 -19.68
N ASP A 777 -12.68 33.20 -18.95
CA ASP A 777 -11.29 32.73 -19.03
C ASP A 777 -11.15 31.29 -18.52
N PHE A 778 -11.86 30.90 -17.44
CA PHE A 778 -11.89 29.51 -16.97
C PHE A 778 -12.51 28.55 -17.98
N ARG A 779 -13.60 28.95 -18.64
CA ARG A 779 -14.23 28.14 -19.70
C ARG A 779 -13.26 27.89 -20.85
N ALA A 780 -12.50 28.90 -21.23
CA ALA A 780 -11.45 28.78 -22.24
C ALA A 780 -10.28 27.91 -21.76
N ALA A 781 -9.84 28.08 -20.51
CA ALA A 781 -8.69 27.40 -19.94
C ALA A 781 -8.90 25.90 -19.68
N PHE A 782 -10.07 25.55 -19.13
CA PHE A 782 -10.37 24.19 -18.66
C PHE A 782 -11.36 23.43 -19.57
N GLY A 783 -11.72 24.01 -20.72
CA GLY A 783 -12.54 23.33 -21.71
C GLY A 783 -13.92 22.93 -21.18
N LEU A 784 -14.65 23.87 -20.58
CA LEU A 784 -16.00 23.67 -20.02
C LEU A 784 -17.08 23.49 -21.13
N SER A 785 -16.81 22.62 -22.09
CA SER A 785 -17.75 22.19 -23.13
C SER A 785 -18.49 20.93 -22.69
N ALA A 786 -19.69 20.71 -23.25
CA ALA A 786 -20.45 19.49 -23.01
C ALA A 786 -19.59 18.25 -23.32
N PRO A 787 -19.71 17.15 -22.56
CA PRO A 787 -18.93 15.95 -22.80
C PRO A 787 -19.09 15.52 -24.26
N ASP A 788 -17.97 15.41 -24.97
CA ASP A 788 -17.97 14.75 -26.28
C ASP A 788 -18.64 13.40 -26.11
N GLY A 789 -19.65 13.16 -26.96
CA GLY A 789 -20.38 11.92 -26.96
C GLY A 789 -19.40 10.77 -26.99
N THR A 790 -19.66 9.78 -26.14
CA THR A 790 -18.96 8.50 -26.12
C THR A 790 -18.70 8.02 -27.55
N PRO A 791 -17.48 7.58 -27.91
CA PRO A 791 -17.21 7.02 -29.24
C PRO A 791 -18.27 5.98 -29.58
N ALA A 792 -19.04 6.24 -30.64
CA ALA A 792 -20.12 5.35 -31.04
C ALA A 792 -19.53 4.00 -31.48
N GLY A 793 -20.03 2.89 -30.90
CA GLY A 793 -19.66 1.53 -31.30
C GLY A 793 -18.71 0.76 -30.38
N GLN A 794 -18.33 1.28 -29.20
CA GLN A 794 -17.49 0.56 -28.24
C GLN A 794 -18.27 0.01 -27.04
N HIS A 795 -18.07 -1.26 -26.70
CA HIS A 795 -18.69 -1.95 -25.56
C HIS A 795 -17.85 -1.75 -24.30
N ARG A 796 -18.29 -0.91 -23.34
CA ARG A 796 -17.56 -0.67 -22.08
C ARG A 796 -17.97 -1.64 -20.98
N VAL A 797 -17.04 -2.48 -20.55
CA VAL A 797 -17.26 -3.53 -19.54
C VAL A 797 -16.39 -3.25 -18.31
N LEU A 798 -17.02 -3.06 -17.15
CA LEU A 798 -16.29 -3.02 -15.88
C LEU A 798 -16.27 -4.43 -15.28
N ILE A 799 -15.09 -5.00 -15.12
CA ILE A 799 -14.90 -6.33 -14.54
C ILE A 799 -14.57 -6.15 -13.07
N CYS A 800 -15.31 -6.81 -12.19
CA CYS A 800 -15.08 -6.74 -10.74
C CYS A 800 -14.59 -8.10 -10.26
N ASN A 801 -13.44 -8.12 -9.58
CA ASN A 801 -12.87 -9.32 -8.99
C ASN A 801 -12.13 -8.97 -7.70
N VAL A 802 -12.18 -9.84 -6.68
CA VAL A 802 -11.53 -9.57 -5.39
C VAL A 802 -10.07 -9.14 -5.53
N PHE A 803 -9.30 -9.88 -6.33
CA PHE A 803 -7.89 -9.57 -6.62
C PHE A 803 -7.63 -9.60 -8.12
N PHE A 804 -6.61 -8.89 -8.54
CA PHE A 804 -6.20 -8.80 -9.93
C PHE A 804 -4.70 -8.53 -9.97
N PRO A 805 -3.96 -8.94 -11.04
CA PRO A 805 -2.54 -8.69 -11.16
C PRO A 805 -2.09 -7.30 -10.66
N PRO A 806 -0.98 -7.23 -9.92
CA PRO A 806 -0.01 -8.31 -9.66
C PRO A 806 -0.43 -9.29 -8.54
N GLN A 807 -1.57 -9.05 -7.87
CA GLN A 807 -2.08 -9.92 -6.81
C GLN A 807 -3.00 -10.99 -7.41
N LEU A 808 -2.50 -12.21 -7.58
CA LEU A 808 -3.27 -13.35 -8.07
C LEU A 808 -3.46 -14.38 -6.95
N LEU A 809 -4.72 -14.78 -6.71
CA LEU A 809 -5.07 -15.80 -5.72
C LEU A 809 -5.97 -16.87 -6.34
N GLY A 810 -5.39 -18.06 -6.53
CA GLY A 810 -6.12 -19.24 -6.98
C GLY A 810 -6.50 -19.25 -8.47
N GLY A 811 -7.35 -20.20 -8.85
CA GLY A 811 -7.72 -20.44 -10.24
C GLY A 811 -8.63 -19.36 -10.85
N ALA A 812 -9.56 -18.81 -10.06
CA ALA A 812 -10.54 -17.84 -10.56
C ALA A 812 -9.88 -16.51 -10.99
N THR A 813 -8.94 -15.98 -10.19
CA THR A 813 -8.22 -14.75 -10.54
C THR A 813 -7.35 -14.94 -11.79
N ARG A 814 -6.72 -16.13 -11.96
CA ARG A 814 -5.93 -16.49 -13.16
C ARG A 814 -6.81 -16.49 -14.42
N VAL A 815 -7.99 -17.10 -14.34
CA VAL A 815 -8.95 -17.12 -15.47
C VAL A 815 -9.42 -15.70 -15.81
N VAL A 816 -9.74 -14.87 -14.83
CA VAL A 816 -10.14 -13.48 -15.06
C VAL A 816 -9.03 -12.68 -15.73
N ALA A 817 -7.78 -12.80 -15.25
CA ALA A 817 -6.63 -12.13 -15.87
C ALA A 817 -6.44 -12.56 -17.33
N ALA A 818 -6.50 -13.86 -17.63
CA ALA A 818 -6.39 -14.36 -18.99
C ALA A 818 -7.53 -13.87 -19.90
N ASN A 819 -8.77 -13.81 -19.41
CA ASN A 819 -9.90 -13.26 -20.16
C ASN A 819 -9.68 -11.78 -20.48
N VAL A 820 -9.21 -10.99 -19.52
CA VAL A 820 -8.88 -9.57 -19.68
C VAL A 820 -7.77 -9.42 -20.73
N GLU A 821 -6.67 -10.16 -20.63
CA GLU A 821 -5.57 -10.12 -21.60
C GLU A 821 -6.05 -10.47 -23.02
N TYR A 822 -6.84 -11.53 -23.17
CA TYR A 822 -7.35 -11.94 -24.48
C TYR A 822 -8.21 -10.85 -25.10
N ILE A 823 -9.14 -10.26 -24.34
CA ILE A 823 -10.05 -9.23 -24.84
C ILE A 823 -9.27 -7.97 -25.22
N ALA A 824 -8.32 -7.53 -24.38
CA ALA A 824 -7.46 -6.39 -24.69
C ALA A 824 -6.69 -6.57 -26.00
N ARG A 825 -6.19 -7.77 -26.28
CA ARG A 825 -5.40 -8.09 -27.47
C ARG A 825 -6.25 -8.33 -28.72
N ASN A 826 -7.44 -8.93 -28.60
CA ASN A 826 -8.20 -9.47 -29.72
C ASN A 826 -9.55 -8.78 -30.00
N CYS A 827 -10.07 -7.97 -29.08
CA CYS A 827 -11.41 -7.37 -29.18
C CYS A 827 -11.36 -5.84 -29.01
N PRO A 828 -10.85 -5.08 -30.01
CA PRO A 828 -10.69 -3.61 -29.90
C PRO A 828 -12.04 -2.85 -29.77
N ASP A 829 -13.14 -3.50 -30.14
CA ASP A 829 -14.51 -3.02 -29.95
C ASP A 829 -14.98 -3.10 -28.49
N VAL A 830 -14.26 -3.81 -27.62
CA VAL A 830 -14.57 -3.94 -26.20
C VAL A 830 -13.55 -3.15 -25.39
N ALA A 831 -13.99 -2.02 -24.82
CA ALA A 831 -13.21 -1.31 -23.81
C ALA A 831 -13.49 -1.90 -22.44
N GLN A 832 -12.45 -2.20 -21.68
CA GLN A 832 -12.59 -2.82 -20.37
C GLN A 832 -11.79 -2.08 -19.31
N ALA A 833 -12.22 -2.22 -18.06
CA ALA A 833 -11.48 -1.84 -16.87
C ALA A 833 -11.75 -2.86 -15.76
N VAL A 834 -10.86 -2.93 -14.78
CA VAL A 834 -11.01 -3.83 -13.63
C VAL A 834 -11.21 -3.04 -12.34
N PHE A 835 -12.11 -3.47 -11.47
CA PHE A 835 -12.24 -2.98 -10.10
C PHE A 835 -11.93 -4.11 -9.10
N THR A 836 -11.01 -3.86 -8.17
CA THR A 836 -10.45 -4.82 -7.21
C THR A 836 -10.18 -4.17 -5.86
N CYS A 837 -9.85 -4.98 -4.85
CA CYS A 837 -9.25 -4.50 -3.62
C CYS A 837 -7.79 -4.97 -3.45
N ASP A 838 -7.09 -4.40 -2.47
CA ASP A 838 -5.79 -4.92 -2.01
C ASP A 838 -5.93 -6.20 -1.19
N ALA A 839 -4.96 -7.10 -1.32
CA ALA A 839 -4.81 -8.29 -0.48
C ALA A 839 -4.49 -7.94 0.98
N TRP A 840 -3.76 -6.84 1.18
CA TRP A 840 -3.31 -6.37 2.49
C TRP A 840 -4.18 -5.23 3.00
N PRO A 841 -4.49 -5.21 4.30
CA PRO A 841 -5.23 -4.09 4.88
C PRO A 841 -4.39 -2.80 4.87
N SER A 842 -5.07 -1.67 4.87
CA SER A 842 -4.51 -0.31 4.94
C SER A 842 -5.16 0.48 6.06
N ASP A 843 -4.47 1.43 6.67
CA ASP A 843 -5.06 2.26 7.74
C ASP A 843 -6.24 3.10 7.24
N ASP A 844 -6.34 3.36 5.93
CA ASP A 844 -7.40 4.15 5.32
C ASP A 844 -7.97 3.56 4.02
N THR A 845 -9.25 3.85 3.74
CA THR A 845 -9.88 3.48 2.47
C THR A 845 -9.51 4.49 1.39
N HIS A 846 -8.83 4.06 0.33
CA HIS A 846 -8.51 4.94 -0.79
C HIS A 846 -8.45 4.17 -2.11
N LEU A 847 -8.73 4.89 -3.20
CA LEU A 847 -8.72 4.34 -4.55
C LEU A 847 -7.42 4.71 -5.27
N SER A 848 -6.73 3.70 -5.81
CA SER A 848 -5.57 3.85 -6.67
C SER A 848 -5.85 3.26 -8.06
N THR A 849 -4.97 3.55 -9.02
CA THR A 849 -5.11 3.04 -10.39
C THR A 849 -3.76 2.57 -10.92
N SER A 850 -3.77 1.56 -11.77
CA SER A 850 -2.59 1.07 -12.51
C SER A 850 -2.98 0.58 -13.90
N ASP A 851 -2.04 0.58 -14.84
CA ASP A 851 -2.23 -0.04 -16.15
C ASP A 851 -1.84 -1.52 -16.12
N TYR A 852 -2.65 -2.37 -16.75
CA TYR A 852 -2.33 -3.77 -17.01
C TYR A 852 -2.61 -4.11 -18.47
N GLU A 853 -1.56 -4.21 -19.28
CA GLU A 853 -1.65 -4.50 -20.73
C GLU A 853 -2.65 -3.56 -21.46
N GLY A 854 -2.64 -2.27 -21.11
CA GLY A 854 -3.57 -1.27 -21.66
C GLY A 854 -4.97 -1.28 -21.06
N THR A 855 -5.23 -2.12 -20.05
CA THR A 855 -6.49 -2.14 -19.29
C THR A 855 -6.33 -1.38 -17.98
N PRO A 856 -7.16 -0.34 -17.72
CA PRO A 856 -7.18 0.34 -16.43
C PRO A 856 -7.62 -0.59 -15.30
N VAL A 857 -6.84 -0.63 -14.22
CA VAL A 857 -7.15 -1.36 -12.98
C VAL A 857 -7.35 -0.36 -11.86
N PHE A 858 -8.55 -0.34 -11.28
CA PHE A 858 -8.94 0.45 -10.13
C PHE A 858 -8.87 -0.41 -8.86
N ARG A 859 -8.02 -0.01 -7.91
CA ARG A 859 -7.75 -0.79 -6.71
C ARG A 859 -8.13 -0.02 -5.46
N LEU A 860 -8.99 -0.62 -4.65
CA LEU A 860 -9.45 -0.05 -3.39
C LEU A 860 -8.69 -0.68 -2.21
N SER A 861 -7.92 0.13 -1.50
CA SER A 861 -7.35 -0.28 -0.21
C SER A 861 -8.43 -0.23 0.87
N LEU A 862 -8.45 -1.21 1.78
CA LEU A 862 -9.48 -1.35 2.80
C LEU A 862 -8.85 -1.52 4.20
N PRO A 863 -9.48 -1.01 5.26
CA PRO A 863 -9.05 -1.26 6.63
C PRO A 863 -9.18 -2.72 7.04
N GLN A 864 -8.34 -3.10 8.00
CA GLN A 864 -8.35 -4.42 8.60
C GLN A 864 -9.68 -4.62 9.32
N ASP A 865 -10.49 -5.56 8.84
CA ASP A 865 -11.74 -5.96 9.50
C ASP A 865 -11.64 -7.43 9.91
N ALA A 866 -11.92 -7.74 11.18
CA ALA A 866 -11.79 -9.10 11.73
C ALA A 866 -12.70 -10.15 11.05
N ASN A 867 -13.69 -9.75 10.26
CA ASN A 867 -14.66 -10.61 9.55
C ASN A 867 -14.66 -10.35 8.02
N GLU A 868 -13.49 -10.08 7.43
CA GLU A 868 -13.29 -9.55 6.07
C GLU A 868 -14.05 -10.27 4.93
N ASP A 869 -14.24 -11.60 5.02
CA ASP A 869 -14.80 -12.41 3.93
C ASP A 869 -16.22 -12.96 4.20
N ASP A 870 -16.66 -12.98 5.47
CA ASP A 870 -17.93 -13.61 5.89
C ASP A 870 -19.13 -12.65 5.80
N ALA A 871 -18.89 -11.36 6.01
CA ALA A 871 -19.93 -10.34 5.93
C ALA A 871 -20.34 -10.09 4.47
N PRO A 872 -21.63 -10.27 4.10
CA PRO A 872 -22.05 -10.10 2.71
C PRO A 872 -21.99 -8.65 2.22
N THR A 873 -21.85 -7.67 3.12
CA THR A 873 -22.03 -6.23 2.84
C THR A 873 -21.00 -5.37 3.53
N ARG A 874 -20.39 -4.43 2.78
CA ARG A 874 -19.49 -3.40 3.32
C ARG A 874 -19.81 -2.04 2.73
N ALA A 875 -20.17 -1.08 3.59
CA ALA A 875 -20.53 0.27 3.17
C ALA A 875 -19.32 1.10 2.70
N SER A 876 -18.12 0.81 3.23
CA SER A 876 -16.87 1.54 2.90
C SER A 876 -16.47 1.47 1.43
N ILE A 877 -17.00 0.50 0.68
CA ILE A 877 -16.65 0.24 -0.73
C ILE A 877 -17.44 1.14 -1.69
N VAL A 878 -18.61 1.61 -1.26
CA VAL A 878 -19.61 2.24 -2.12
C VAL A 878 -19.08 3.50 -2.79
N ASP A 879 -18.40 4.38 -2.05
CA ASP A 879 -17.97 5.68 -2.59
C ASP A 879 -16.86 5.51 -3.64
N GLY A 880 -15.87 4.67 -3.37
CA GLY A 880 -14.81 4.33 -4.34
C GLY A 880 -15.37 3.67 -5.60
N PHE A 881 -16.34 2.77 -5.45
CA PHE A 881 -16.98 2.11 -6.60
C PHE A 881 -17.85 3.08 -7.42
N ARG A 882 -18.60 3.97 -6.77
CA ARG A 882 -19.36 5.03 -7.46
C ARG A 882 -18.45 5.96 -8.25
N GLN A 883 -17.28 6.30 -7.72
CA GLN A 883 -16.27 7.08 -8.43
C GLN A 883 -15.84 6.36 -9.71
N VAL A 884 -15.58 5.04 -9.64
CA VAL A 884 -15.20 4.23 -10.81
C VAL A 884 -16.33 4.19 -11.86
N ILE A 885 -17.58 4.01 -11.46
CA ILE A 885 -18.74 4.06 -12.38
C ILE A 885 -18.80 5.42 -13.10
N ARG A 886 -18.59 6.53 -12.38
CA ARG A 886 -18.63 7.88 -12.97
C ARG A 886 -17.50 8.12 -13.97
N VAL A 887 -16.29 7.63 -13.66
CA VAL A 887 -15.08 7.79 -14.48
C VAL A 887 -15.14 6.91 -15.71
N PHE A 888 -15.36 5.60 -15.53
CA PHE A 888 -15.32 4.63 -16.63
C PHE A 888 -16.63 4.57 -17.44
N ARG A 889 -17.76 4.97 -16.84
CA ARG A 889 -19.11 4.96 -17.43
C ARG A 889 -19.45 3.62 -18.11
N PRO A 890 -19.40 2.49 -17.39
CA PRO A 890 -19.61 1.17 -18.00
C PRO A 890 -20.99 1.04 -18.64
N HIS A 891 -21.08 0.32 -19.77
CA HIS A 891 -22.35 -0.15 -20.33
C HIS A 891 -22.85 -1.40 -19.61
N MET A 892 -21.94 -2.19 -19.04
CA MET A 892 -22.26 -3.33 -18.20
C MET A 892 -21.17 -3.61 -17.16
N VAL A 893 -21.50 -4.40 -16.15
CA VAL A 893 -20.56 -4.87 -15.14
C VAL A 893 -20.51 -6.40 -15.11
N HIS A 894 -19.32 -6.98 -14.95
CA HIS A 894 -19.15 -8.43 -14.83
C HIS A 894 -18.50 -8.78 -13.50
N PHE A 895 -19.25 -9.43 -12.61
CA PHE A 895 -18.81 -9.82 -11.28
C PHE A 895 -18.21 -11.24 -11.25
N HIS A 896 -17.02 -11.33 -10.66
CA HIS A 896 -16.27 -12.53 -10.32
C HIS A 896 -15.84 -12.44 -8.86
N CYS A 897 -15.90 -13.53 -8.09
CA CYS A 897 -15.36 -13.64 -6.72
C CYS A 897 -15.36 -12.30 -5.95
N ILE A 898 -16.55 -11.80 -5.60
CA ILE A 898 -16.71 -10.46 -5.00
C ILE A 898 -16.78 -10.50 -3.48
N GLN A 899 -16.20 -11.51 -2.83
CA GLN A 899 -16.40 -11.75 -1.39
C GLN A 899 -15.99 -10.55 -0.54
N ARG A 900 -14.82 -9.96 -0.83
CA ARG A 900 -14.34 -8.74 -0.18
C ARG A 900 -14.97 -7.46 -0.71
N LEU A 901 -15.38 -7.46 -1.98
CA LEU A 901 -16.04 -6.32 -2.61
C LEU A 901 -17.52 -6.18 -2.20
N SER A 902 -18.08 -7.25 -1.65
CA SER A 902 -19.42 -7.39 -1.08
C SER A 902 -20.57 -7.18 -2.08
N ASP A 903 -21.79 -7.44 -1.64
CA ASP A 903 -23.00 -7.23 -2.44
C ASP A 903 -23.33 -5.74 -2.68
N ALA A 904 -22.66 -4.83 -1.97
CA ALA A 904 -22.88 -3.39 -2.06
C ALA A 904 -22.63 -2.89 -3.49
N ILE A 905 -21.56 -3.36 -4.16
CA ILE A 905 -21.26 -2.94 -5.54
C ILE A 905 -22.30 -3.44 -6.54
N VAL A 906 -22.91 -4.61 -6.29
CA VAL A 906 -23.97 -5.17 -7.13
C VAL A 906 -25.26 -4.36 -6.97
N SER A 907 -25.56 -3.97 -5.73
CA SER A 907 -26.69 -3.08 -5.41
C SER A 907 -26.56 -1.73 -6.10
N GLU A 908 -25.36 -1.13 -6.14
CA GLU A 908 -25.10 0.13 -6.83
C GLU A 908 -25.29 0.00 -8.35
N VAL A 909 -24.84 -1.09 -8.95
CA VAL A 909 -25.04 -1.38 -10.39
C VAL A 909 -26.52 -1.55 -10.73
N LEU A 910 -27.25 -2.33 -9.93
CA LEU A 910 -28.68 -2.53 -10.09
C LEU A 910 -29.46 -1.21 -9.95
N ASN A 911 -29.14 -0.40 -8.94
CA ASN A 911 -29.76 0.91 -8.70
C ASN A 911 -29.45 1.91 -9.83
N ALA A 912 -28.26 1.82 -10.43
CA ALA A 912 -27.88 2.63 -11.59
C ALA A 912 -28.54 2.16 -12.90
N GLY A 913 -29.25 1.03 -12.90
CA GLY A 913 -29.85 0.44 -14.10
C GLY A 913 -28.83 -0.09 -15.10
N ILE A 914 -27.61 -0.39 -14.65
CA ILE A 914 -26.55 -0.92 -15.51
C ILE A 914 -26.70 -2.46 -15.54
N PRO A 915 -26.82 -3.09 -16.72
CA PRO A 915 -26.93 -4.54 -16.80
C PRO A 915 -25.64 -5.22 -16.32
N TYR A 916 -25.75 -6.40 -15.73
CA TYR A 916 -24.60 -7.12 -15.21
C TYR A 916 -24.65 -8.63 -15.35
N ILE A 917 -23.46 -9.23 -15.30
CA ILE A 917 -23.23 -10.67 -15.38
C ILE A 917 -22.60 -11.13 -14.07
N VAL A 918 -22.92 -12.34 -13.63
CA VAL A 918 -22.25 -13.00 -12.51
C VAL A 918 -21.69 -14.33 -12.99
N THR A 919 -20.37 -14.51 -12.90
CA THR A 919 -19.74 -15.82 -13.07
C THR A 919 -19.57 -16.50 -11.71
N LEU A 920 -20.05 -17.73 -11.60
CA LEU A 920 -20.13 -18.52 -10.38
C LEU A 920 -18.90 -19.41 -10.25
N HIS A 921 -17.90 -18.93 -9.50
CA HIS A 921 -16.63 -19.64 -9.27
C HIS A 921 -16.62 -20.48 -7.99
N ASP A 922 -17.50 -20.16 -7.03
CA ASP A 922 -17.58 -20.77 -5.70
C ASP A 922 -19.01 -20.64 -5.13
N GLY A 923 -19.24 -21.08 -3.89
CA GLY A 923 -20.54 -21.12 -3.22
C GLY A 923 -20.93 -19.87 -2.44
N TRP A 924 -20.17 -18.78 -2.50
CA TRP A 924 -20.39 -17.59 -1.65
C TRP A 924 -21.80 -16.98 -1.77
N TRP A 925 -22.42 -17.06 -2.95
CA TRP A 925 -23.77 -16.53 -3.18
C TRP A 925 -24.87 -17.29 -2.43
N ILE A 926 -24.65 -18.58 -2.16
CA ILE A 926 -25.67 -19.50 -1.64
C ILE A 926 -25.36 -20.01 -0.21
N SER A 927 -24.14 -19.77 0.28
CA SER A 927 -23.65 -20.19 1.60
C SER A 927 -22.62 -19.18 2.16
N PRO A 928 -22.55 -18.95 3.49
CA PRO A 928 -21.44 -18.26 4.15
C PRO A 928 -20.16 -19.08 4.10
N HIS A 929 -20.24 -20.40 3.85
CA HIS A 929 -19.07 -21.24 3.62
C HIS A 929 -18.78 -21.26 2.12
N GLN A 930 -17.82 -20.45 1.66
CA GLN A 930 -17.48 -20.29 0.23
C GLN A 930 -17.28 -21.62 -0.50
N PHE A 931 -16.66 -22.60 0.16
CA PHE A 931 -16.39 -23.92 -0.40
C PHE A 931 -17.44 -24.97 0.01
N LEU A 932 -18.61 -24.57 0.52
CA LEU A 932 -19.70 -25.48 0.95
C LEU A 932 -19.25 -26.53 1.98
N VAL A 933 -18.18 -26.22 2.72
CA VAL A 933 -17.59 -27.02 3.78
C VAL A 933 -17.17 -26.04 4.87
N ASP A 934 -17.50 -26.36 6.13
CA ASP A 934 -17.10 -25.51 7.26
C ASP A 934 -15.62 -25.68 7.62
N GLN A 935 -15.16 -24.91 8.62
CA GLN A 935 -13.78 -24.96 9.10
C GLN A 935 -13.34 -26.33 9.66
N TYR A 936 -14.29 -27.23 9.94
CA TYR A 936 -14.06 -28.56 10.48
C TYR A 936 -14.22 -29.67 9.43
N GLY A 937 -14.45 -29.31 8.16
CA GLY A 937 -14.58 -30.29 7.08
C GLY A 937 -15.98 -30.87 6.91
N PHE A 938 -16.99 -30.39 7.65
CA PHE A 938 -18.36 -30.85 7.51
C PHE A 938 -19.04 -30.17 6.32
N GLU A 939 -19.86 -30.93 5.60
CA GLU A 939 -20.61 -30.44 4.45
C GLU A 939 -21.64 -29.38 4.86
N ARG A 940 -21.71 -28.31 4.07
CA ARG A 940 -22.65 -27.19 4.20
C ARG A 940 -23.20 -26.89 2.81
N SER A 941 -23.85 -27.90 2.23
CA SER A 941 -24.23 -28.02 0.81
C SER A 941 -25.20 -26.94 0.32
N GLY A 942 -25.67 -26.06 1.21
CA GLY A 942 -26.55 -24.98 0.83
C GLY A 942 -27.85 -25.49 0.24
N GLU A 943 -28.44 -26.53 0.85
CA GLU A 943 -29.74 -27.08 0.47
C GLU A 943 -30.81 -25.98 0.26
N ILE A 944 -31.81 -26.21 -0.61
CA ILE A 944 -32.91 -25.26 -0.87
C ILE A 944 -33.53 -24.73 0.42
N ASP A 945 -33.66 -25.60 1.43
CA ASP A 945 -34.12 -25.25 2.77
C ASP A 945 -32.94 -25.10 3.74
N PRO A 946 -32.55 -23.87 4.13
CA PRO A 946 -31.50 -23.63 5.13
C PRO A 946 -31.78 -24.27 6.48
N LEU A 947 -33.05 -24.60 6.80
CA LEU A 947 -33.44 -25.27 8.03
C LEU A 947 -33.31 -26.80 7.94
N ALA A 948 -33.07 -27.35 6.74
CA ALA A 948 -32.87 -28.78 6.52
C ALA A 948 -31.40 -29.23 6.67
N ASP A 949 -30.45 -28.30 6.68
CA ASP A 949 -29.01 -28.58 6.84
C ASP A 949 -28.73 -29.12 8.26
N ARG A 950 -28.41 -30.42 8.32
CA ARG A 950 -28.23 -31.17 9.55
C ARG A 950 -26.88 -30.84 10.19
N GLY A 951 -26.92 -30.15 11.33
CA GLY A 951 -25.72 -29.83 12.11
C GLY A 951 -25.38 -28.33 12.17
N LEU A 952 -26.14 -27.48 11.46
CA LEU A 952 -26.05 -26.03 11.63
C LEU A 952 -26.54 -25.61 13.03
N PRO A 953 -25.73 -24.85 13.80
CA PRO A 953 -26.22 -24.16 14.99
C PRO A 953 -27.42 -23.27 14.68
N ALA A 954 -28.39 -23.18 15.60
CA ALA A 954 -29.62 -22.43 15.39
C ALA A 954 -29.40 -20.92 15.10
N ASP A 955 -28.33 -20.34 15.66
CA ASP A 955 -27.92 -18.96 15.43
C ASP A 955 -27.25 -18.75 14.06
N GLU A 956 -26.67 -19.79 13.45
CA GLU A 956 -26.14 -19.75 12.08
C GLU A 956 -27.24 -19.90 11.02
N ALA A 957 -28.27 -20.71 11.29
CA ALA A 957 -29.41 -20.86 10.39
C ALA A 957 -30.11 -19.51 10.09
N GLY A 958 -30.27 -18.66 11.12
CA GLY A 958 -30.82 -17.31 10.95
C GLY A 958 -29.94 -16.41 10.06
N LYS A 959 -28.61 -16.47 10.21
CA LYS A 959 -27.65 -15.73 9.39
C LYS A 959 -27.67 -16.21 7.93
N MET A 960 -27.75 -17.52 7.72
CA MET A 960 -27.86 -18.16 6.40
C MET A 960 -29.13 -17.68 5.66
N ILE A 961 -30.28 -17.71 6.33
CA ILE A 961 -31.56 -17.23 5.76
C ILE A 961 -31.47 -15.74 5.41
N ALA A 962 -30.98 -14.91 6.33
CA ALA A 962 -30.84 -13.47 6.10
C ALA A 962 -29.89 -13.16 4.93
N ARG A 963 -28.77 -13.89 4.82
CA ARG A 963 -27.83 -13.79 3.70
C ARG A 963 -28.51 -14.12 2.38
N ARG A 964 -29.23 -15.23 2.29
CA ARG A 964 -29.94 -15.62 1.06
C ARG A 964 -31.01 -14.62 0.66
N ALA A 965 -31.84 -14.19 1.60
CA ALA A 965 -32.87 -13.18 1.35
C ALA A 965 -32.30 -11.88 0.75
N ARG A 966 -31.03 -11.60 1.05
CA ARG A 966 -30.29 -10.44 0.55
C ARG A 966 -29.61 -10.67 -0.80
N LEU A 967 -28.86 -11.76 -0.94
CA LEU A 967 -28.02 -12.01 -2.13
C LEU A 967 -28.82 -12.58 -3.31
N TYR A 968 -29.87 -13.34 -3.05
CA TYR A 968 -30.61 -14.06 -4.08
C TYR A 968 -31.32 -13.13 -5.08
N PRO A 969 -32.01 -12.04 -4.66
CA PRO A 969 -32.57 -11.07 -5.60
C PRO A 969 -31.51 -10.38 -6.48
N LEU A 970 -30.31 -10.14 -5.94
CA LEU A 970 -29.19 -9.57 -6.71
C LEU A 970 -28.67 -10.58 -7.75
N LEU A 971 -28.70 -11.88 -7.44
CA LEU A 971 -28.32 -12.92 -8.39
C LEU A 971 -29.37 -13.12 -9.49
N GLU A 972 -30.66 -13.07 -9.14
CA GLU A 972 -31.77 -13.11 -10.09
C GLU A 972 -31.79 -11.90 -11.04
N GLY A 973 -31.42 -10.72 -10.54
CA GLY A 973 -31.31 -9.49 -11.33
C GLY A 973 -30.21 -9.52 -12.40
N ALA A 974 -29.26 -10.46 -12.33
CA ALA A 974 -28.22 -10.59 -13.34
C ALA A 974 -28.79 -10.99 -14.70
N ALA A 975 -28.26 -10.39 -15.77
CA ALA A 975 -28.61 -10.74 -17.15
C ALA A 975 -28.13 -12.16 -17.52
N TYR A 976 -26.96 -12.56 -17.01
CA TYR A 976 -26.45 -13.93 -17.11
C TYR A 976 -25.86 -14.40 -15.77
N ARG A 977 -26.20 -15.63 -15.40
CA ARG A 977 -25.61 -16.41 -14.31
C ARG A 977 -24.81 -17.54 -14.92
N LEU A 978 -23.48 -17.42 -14.94
CA LEU A 978 -22.57 -18.30 -15.67
C LEU A 978 -21.82 -19.21 -14.70
N ALA A 979 -22.20 -20.48 -14.61
CA ALA A 979 -21.41 -21.47 -13.90
C ALA A 979 -20.23 -21.95 -14.75
N VAL A 980 -19.10 -22.22 -14.11
CA VAL A 980 -17.86 -22.61 -14.81
C VAL A 980 -17.79 -24.11 -15.17
N SER A 981 -18.79 -24.91 -14.80
CA SER A 981 -19.00 -26.30 -15.23
C SER A 981 -20.47 -26.69 -15.12
N ASP A 982 -20.86 -27.79 -15.76
CA ASP A 982 -22.21 -28.33 -15.66
C ASP A 982 -22.50 -28.87 -14.26
N SER A 983 -21.53 -29.55 -13.62
CA SER A 983 -21.68 -30.02 -12.24
C SER A 983 -21.92 -28.85 -11.28
N PHE A 984 -21.20 -27.73 -11.44
CA PHE A 984 -21.37 -26.58 -10.58
C PHE A 984 -22.65 -25.79 -10.88
N ALA A 985 -23.10 -25.77 -12.15
CA ALA A 985 -24.43 -25.28 -12.49
C ALA A 985 -25.52 -26.05 -11.74
N GLN A 986 -25.35 -27.36 -11.59
CA GLN A 986 -26.29 -28.19 -10.85
C GLN A 986 -26.30 -27.90 -9.35
N VAL A 987 -25.15 -27.60 -8.73
CA VAL A 987 -25.07 -27.17 -7.32
C VAL A 987 -25.91 -25.92 -7.07
N TYR A 988 -25.81 -24.92 -7.96
CA TYR A 988 -26.60 -23.69 -7.84
C TYR A 988 -28.10 -23.93 -8.08
N LYS A 989 -28.45 -24.78 -9.06
CA LYS A 989 -29.85 -25.18 -9.30
C LYS A 989 -30.43 -25.95 -8.10
N SER A 990 -29.65 -26.81 -7.46
CA SER A 990 -30.05 -27.51 -6.23
C SER A 990 -30.07 -26.62 -4.99
N ALA A 991 -29.54 -25.40 -5.06
CA ALA A 991 -29.73 -24.35 -4.06
C ALA A 991 -30.91 -23.43 -4.41
N GLY A 992 -31.64 -23.76 -5.48
CA GLY A 992 -32.83 -23.05 -5.95
C GLY A 992 -32.58 -22.00 -7.02
N VAL A 993 -31.33 -21.67 -7.39
CA VAL A 993 -31.05 -20.58 -8.35
C VAL A 993 -31.48 -20.96 -9.78
N GLU A 994 -32.41 -20.20 -10.36
CA GLU A 994 -32.92 -20.44 -11.71
C GLU A 994 -32.06 -19.78 -12.82
N GLY A 995 -32.20 -20.28 -14.05
CA GLY A 995 -31.57 -19.67 -15.23
C GLY A 995 -30.04 -19.68 -15.23
N VAL A 996 -29.41 -20.62 -14.52
CA VAL A 996 -27.95 -20.81 -14.53
C VAL A 996 -27.52 -21.51 -15.81
N ALA A 997 -26.70 -20.82 -16.61
CA ALA A 997 -26.07 -21.35 -17.82
C ALA A 997 -24.61 -21.74 -17.54
N THR A 998 -24.06 -22.64 -18.35
CA THR A 998 -22.66 -23.05 -18.24
C THR A 998 -21.80 -22.29 -19.25
N LEU A 999 -20.75 -21.62 -18.77
CA LEU A 999 -19.63 -21.13 -19.57
C LEU A 999 -18.36 -21.78 -19.01
N ALA A 1000 -18.00 -22.93 -19.56
CA ALA A 1000 -16.89 -23.73 -19.04
C ALA A 1000 -15.57 -22.94 -19.06
N ASN A 1001 -14.75 -23.09 -18.02
CA ASN A 1001 -13.44 -22.47 -18.00
C ASN A 1001 -12.53 -23.02 -19.10
N GLY A 1002 -11.64 -22.20 -19.63
CA GLY A 1002 -10.59 -22.61 -20.55
C GLY A 1002 -9.33 -23.05 -19.83
N MET A 1003 -8.50 -23.84 -20.52
CA MET A 1003 -7.19 -24.25 -20.03
C MET A 1003 -6.07 -23.34 -20.53
N PRO A 1004 -5.08 -22.99 -19.70
CA PRO A 1004 -3.88 -22.31 -20.16
C PRO A 1004 -3.06 -23.21 -21.10
N THR A 1005 -2.33 -22.58 -22.02
CA THR A 1005 -1.42 -23.30 -22.92
C THR A 1005 -0.17 -23.72 -22.14
N LEU A 1006 -0.08 -25.00 -21.77
CA LEU A 1006 1.10 -25.57 -21.13
C LEU A 1006 1.98 -26.27 -22.17
N LYS A 1007 3.31 -26.10 -22.06
CA LYS A 1007 4.28 -26.79 -22.93
C LYS A 1007 4.60 -28.18 -22.34
N PRO A 1008 4.25 -29.28 -23.03
CA PRO A 1008 4.69 -30.61 -22.60
C PRO A 1008 6.21 -30.71 -22.72
N ALA A 1009 6.90 -31.10 -21.65
CA ALA A 1009 8.34 -31.37 -21.68
C ALA A 1009 8.61 -32.85 -22.00
N GLN A 1010 9.84 -33.18 -22.42
CA GLN A 1010 10.26 -34.58 -22.55
C GLN A 1010 10.38 -35.23 -21.17
N ASP A 1011 10.06 -36.52 -21.11
CA ASP A 1011 10.12 -37.28 -19.87
C ASP A 1011 11.58 -37.50 -19.41
N THR A 1012 11.98 -36.79 -18.35
CA THR A 1012 13.34 -36.80 -17.80
C THR A 1012 13.60 -37.95 -16.83
N HIS A 1013 12.58 -38.73 -16.46
CA HIS A 1013 12.65 -39.68 -15.34
C HIS A 1013 12.37 -41.15 -15.70
N GLN A 1014 12.45 -41.51 -16.98
CA GLN A 1014 12.30 -42.90 -17.43
C GLN A 1014 13.29 -43.84 -16.69
N GLY A 1015 12.75 -44.78 -15.92
CA GLY A 1015 13.50 -45.88 -15.30
C GLY A 1015 13.81 -45.76 -13.79
N GLN A 1016 13.35 -44.72 -13.09
CA GLN A 1016 13.49 -44.65 -11.61
C GLN A 1016 12.57 -45.66 -10.90
N ALA A 1017 12.96 -46.17 -9.73
CA ALA A 1017 12.20 -47.18 -8.97
C ALA A 1017 11.12 -46.59 -8.04
N VAL A 1018 11.17 -45.29 -7.78
CA VAL A 1018 10.29 -44.55 -6.84
C VAL A 1018 9.21 -43.82 -7.63
N LEU A 1019 7.97 -43.83 -7.14
CA LEU A 1019 6.85 -43.08 -7.73
C LEU A 1019 6.74 -41.70 -7.07
N ARG A 1020 6.68 -40.63 -7.86
CA ARG A 1020 6.53 -39.27 -7.34
C ARG A 1020 5.09 -38.81 -7.40
N VAL A 1021 4.50 -38.58 -6.24
CA VAL A 1021 3.10 -38.22 -6.08
C VAL A 1021 3.01 -36.83 -5.47
N ALA A 1022 2.08 -36.00 -5.93
CA ALA A 1022 1.86 -34.70 -5.30
C ALA A 1022 0.39 -34.39 -5.00
N HIS A 1023 0.16 -33.68 -3.91
CA HIS A 1023 -1.09 -32.98 -3.65
C HIS A 1023 -0.96 -31.50 -4.04
N ILE A 1024 -1.69 -31.10 -5.09
CA ILE A 1024 -1.71 -29.73 -5.61
C ILE A 1024 -3.07 -29.12 -5.28
N GLY A 1025 -3.09 -28.26 -4.25
CA GLY A 1025 -4.31 -27.69 -3.69
C GLY A 1025 -4.11 -26.86 -2.41
N GLY A 1026 -2.93 -26.95 -1.79
CA GLY A 1026 -2.67 -26.39 -0.46
C GLY A 1026 -3.03 -27.40 0.64
N ARG A 1027 -2.36 -27.33 1.80
CA ARG A 1027 -2.65 -28.16 3.00
C ARG A 1027 -3.93 -27.68 3.70
N MET A 1028 -5.05 -27.75 2.99
CA MET A 1028 -6.36 -27.24 3.40
C MET A 1028 -7.40 -28.35 3.52
N VAL A 1029 -8.28 -28.26 4.52
CA VAL A 1029 -9.31 -29.26 4.82
C VAL A 1029 -10.21 -29.55 3.62
N HIS A 1030 -10.76 -28.51 2.98
CA HIS A 1030 -11.68 -28.66 1.85
C HIS A 1030 -11.04 -29.33 0.62
N LYS A 1031 -9.71 -29.26 0.48
CA LYS A 1031 -8.94 -29.91 -0.59
C LYS A 1031 -8.60 -31.37 -0.28
N GLY A 1032 -8.98 -31.86 0.89
CA GLY A 1032 -8.74 -33.23 1.33
C GLY A 1032 -7.33 -33.50 1.85
N ALA A 1033 -6.56 -32.46 2.17
CA ALA A 1033 -5.18 -32.62 2.66
C ALA A 1033 -5.09 -33.50 3.91
N ASP A 1034 -6.08 -33.40 4.82
CA ASP A 1034 -6.10 -34.20 6.04
C ASP A 1034 -6.22 -35.71 5.77
N LEU A 1035 -6.98 -36.10 4.73
CA LEU A 1035 -7.13 -37.50 4.31
C LEU A 1035 -5.80 -38.05 3.79
N VAL A 1036 -5.10 -37.24 2.99
CA VAL A 1036 -3.77 -37.58 2.45
C VAL A 1036 -2.77 -37.75 3.58
N GLU A 1037 -2.67 -36.76 4.46
CA GLU A 1037 -1.71 -36.77 5.55
C GLU A 1037 -1.98 -37.92 6.54
N ALA A 1038 -3.23 -38.17 6.93
CA ALA A 1038 -3.57 -39.32 7.77
C ALA A 1038 -3.17 -40.65 7.11
N SER A 1039 -3.47 -40.83 5.82
CA SER A 1039 -3.13 -42.04 5.07
C SER A 1039 -1.61 -42.28 5.02
N LEU A 1040 -0.83 -41.24 4.75
CA LEU A 1040 0.63 -41.33 4.71
C LEU A 1040 1.25 -41.56 6.09
N ARG A 1041 0.76 -40.90 7.14
CA ARG A 1041 1.25 -41.05 8.52
C ARG A 1041 1.00 -42.44 9.10
N LEU A 1042 -0.15 -43.03 8.80
CA LEU A 1042 -0.54 -44.36 9.26
C LEU A 1042 -0.02 -45.49 8.36
N GLY A 1043 0.28 -45.17 7.09
CA GLY A 1043 0.70 -46.12 6.08
C GLY A 1043 2.21 -46.40 6.05
N GLN A 1044 2.58 -47.39 5.22
CA GLN A 1044 3.97 -47.81 5.02
C GLN A 1044 4.31 -47.84 3.51
N TYR A 1045 4.53 -46.64 2.94
CA TYR A 1045 4.68 -46.44 1.49
C TYR A 1045 6.08 -45.94 1.09
N GLY A 1046 7.15 -46.58 1.56
CA GLY A 1046 8.53 -46.15 1.35
C GLY A 1046 9.05 -46.16 -0.11
N THR A 1047 8.24 -46.62 -1.07
CA THR A 1047 8.54 -46.51 -2.52
C THR A 1047 7.90 -45.28 -3.17
N ILE A 1048 7.22 -44.45 -2.39
CA ILE A 1048 6.57 -43.21 -2.82
C ILE A 1048 7.34 -42.03 -2.24
N GLU A 1049 7.62 -41.04 -3.09
CA GLU A 1049 8.04 -39.71 -2.69
C GLU A 1049 6.85 -38.76 -2.87
N PHE A 1050 6.48 -38.05 -1.80
CA PHE A 1050 5.28 -37.22 -1.78
C PHE A 1050 5.63 -35.73 -1.72
N VAL A 1051 4.97 -34.91 -2.54
CA VAL A 1051 5.08 -33.45 -2.50
C VAL A 1051 3.73 -32.84 -2.13
N MET A 1052 3.71 -31.92 -1.17
CA MET A 1052 2.49 -31.20 -0.79
C MET A 1052 2.74 -29.70 -0.79
N ILE A 1053 1.83 -28.95 -1.41
CA ILE A 1053 1.88 -27.48 -1.32
C ILE A 1053 1.33 -27.06 0.05
N ASP A 1054 2.06 -26.26 0.79
CA ASP A 1054 1.66 -25.68 2.07
C ASP A 1054 1.88 -24.17 2.05
N GLY A 1055 0.82 -23.40 2.28
CA GLY A 1055 0.85 -21.94 2.25
C GLY A 1055 1.65 -21.31 3.39
N SER A 1056 1.96 -22.06 4.47
CA SER A 1056 2.83 -21.57 5.53
C SER A 1056 4.32 -21.71 5.21
N VAL A 1057 4.67 -22.46 4.15
CA VAL A 1057 6.06 -22.67 3.75
C VAL A 1057 6.54 -21.47 2.93
N PRO A 1058 7.64 -20.79 3.31
CA PRO A 1058 8.21 -19.71 2.52
C PRO A 1058 8.77 -20.20 1.17
N ALA A 1059 8.66 -19.37 0.13
CA ALA A 1059 9.19 -19.67 -1.19
C ALA A 1059 10.68 -20.04 -1.17
N GLY A 1060 11.07 -21.03 -1.96
CA GLY A 1060 12.45 -21.53 -2.04
C GLY A 1060 12.95 -22.30 -0.81
N ARG A 1061 12.10 -22.55 0.19
CA ARG A 1061 12.48 -23.24 1.45
C ARG A 1061 11.62 -24.48 1.70
N PRO A 1062 11.79 -25.56 0.89
CA PRO A 1062 11.03 -26.78 1.12
C PRO A 1062 11.32 -27.36 2.51
N VAL A 1063 10.29 -27.91 3.15
CA VAL A 1063 10.40 -28.65 4.40
C VAL A 1063 10.39 -30.14 4.08
N GLU A 1064 11.50 -30.82 4.33
CA GLU A 1064 11.57 -32.28 4.21
C GLU A 1064 11.17 -32.94 5.53
N THR A 1065 10.29 -33.92 5.44
CA THR A 1065 9.82 -34.72 6.57
C THR A 1065 9.50 -36.14 6.13
N VAL A 1066 9.14 -36.99 7.10
CA VAL A 1066 8.71 -38.37 6.85
C VAL A 1066 7.39 -38.60 7.56
N TRP A 1067 6.39 -39.05 6.81
CA TRP A 1067 5.10 -39.48 7.33
C TRP A 1067 4.97 -40.99 7.16
N GLY A 1068 4.85 -41.73 8.26
CA GLY A 1068 4.95 -43.19 8.25
C GLY A 1068 6.34 -43.63 7.79
N SER A 1069 6.43 -44.29 6.62
CA SER A 1069 7.70 -44.51 5.91
C SER A 1069 7.84 -43.74 4.60
N THR A 1070 6.89 -42.84 4.31
CA THR A 1070 6.87 -42.05 3.08
C THR A 1070 7.69 -40.78 3.26
N ARG A 1071 8.58 -40.48 2.31
CA ARG A 1071 9.29 -39.20 2.28
C ARG A 1071 8.32 -38.12 1.78
N VAL A 1072 8.23 -37.01 2.52
CA VAL A 1072 7.31 -35.91 2.22
C VAL A 1072 8.09 -34.61 2.12
N GLN A 1073 7.85 -33.87 1.05
CA GLN A 1073 8.36 -32.52 0.87
C GLN A 1073 7.18 -31.54 0.88
N LEU A 1074 7.17 -30.64 1.86
CA LEU A 1074 6.23 -29.51 1.87
C LEU A 1074 6.89 -28.34 1.14
N ILE A 1075 6.20 -27.78 0.14
CA ILE A 1075 6.72 -26.68 -0.67
C ILE A 1075 5.77 -25.48 -0.60
N ALA A 1076 6.32 -24.29 -0.81
CA ALA A 1076 5.53 -23.07 -0.95
C ALA A 1076 4.61 -23.11 -2.18
N PRO A 1077 3.59 -22.24 -2.26
CA PRO A 1077 2.84 -22.01 -3.48
C PRO A 1077 3.76 -21.71 -4.67
N VAL A 1078 3.54 -22.40 -5.79
CA VAL A 1078 4.33 -22.26 -7.02
C VAL A 1078 3.68 -21.24 -7.95
N GLN A 1079 4.49 -20.39 -8.58
CA GLN A 1079 4.01 -19.39 -9.54
C GLN A 1079 3.46 -20.06 -10.80
N ALA A 1080 2.59 -19.35 -11.52
CA ALA A 1080 1.88 -19.91 -12.67
C ALA A 1080 2.84 -20.31 -13.81
N GLU A 1081 3.97 -19.61 -13.94
CA GLU A 1081 4.99 -19.84 -14.96
C GLU A 1081 5.77 -21.13 -14.70
N ASP A 1082 6.00 -21.45 -13.42
CA ASP A 1082 6.81 -22.60 -12.98
C ASP A 1082 5.98 -23.87 -12.75
N ILE A 1083 4.64 -23.77 -12.72
CA ILE A 1083 3.76 -24.91 -12.42
C ILE A 1083 3.92 -26.05 -13.44
N THR A 1084 4.26 -25.72 -14.69
CA THR A 1084 4.50 -26.72 -15.74
C THR A 1084 5.70 -27.58 -15.40
N GLU A 1085 6.77 -27.00 -14.85
CA GLU A 1085 7.95 -27.73 -14.42
C GLU A 1085 7.62 -28.67 -13.25
N LEU A 1086 6.82 -28.19 -12.29
CA LEU A 1086 6.34 -29.03 -11.19
C LEU A 1086 5.57 -30.24 -11.72
N TYR A 1087 4.55 -30.05 -12.56
CA TYR A 1087 3.79 -31.16 -13.14
C TYR A 1087 4.70 -32.13 -13.89
N ASN A 1088 5.69 -31.60 -14.61
CA ASN A 1088 6.63 -32.43 -15.38
C ASN A 1088 7.60 -33.26 -14.52
N SER A 1089 7.78 -32.89 -13.25
CA SER A 1089 8.64 -33.60 -12.29
C SER A 1089 7.93 -34.76 -11.57
N LEU A 1090 6.61 -34.90 -11.76
CA LEU A 1090 5.71 -35.78 -11.02
C LEU A 1090 5.12 -36.88 -11.90
N ASP A 1091 4.75 -38.01 -11.29
CA ASP A 1091 4.03 -39.10 -11.96
C ASP A 1091 2.52 -38.99 -11.75
N VAL A 1092 2.13 -38.73 -10.50
CA VAL A 1092 0.73 -38.74 -10.06
C VAL A 1092 0.34 -37.43 -9.37
N ILE A 1093 -0.81 -36.87 -9.74
CA ILE A 1093 -1.42 -35.72 -9.06
C ILE A 1093 -2.67 -36.17 -8.31
N LEU A 1094 -2.71 -35.90 -7.00
CA LEU A 1094 -3.76 -36.29 -6.07
C LEU A 1094 -4.61 -35.07 -5.67
N VAL A 1095 -5.89 -35.09 -6.04
CA VAL A 1095 -6.87 -34.01 -5.79
C VAL A 1095 -8.13 -34.59 -5.10
N PRO A 1096 -8.03 -35.08 -3.86
CA PRO A 1096 -9.11 -35.78 -3.16
C PRO A 1096 -10.06 -34.79 -2.45
N SER A 1097 -10.52 -33.78 -3.18
CA SER A 1097 -11.31 -32.68 -2.61
C SER A 1097 -12.58 -33.18 -1.95
N ILE A 1098 -12.95 -32.60 -0.81
CA ILE A 1098 -14.19 -32.95 -0.09
C ILE A 1098 -15.31 -31.93 -0.33
N TRP A 1099 -15.01 -30.89 -1.11
CA TRP A 1099 -15.97 -29.91 -1.59
C TRP A 1099 -16.25 -30.08 -3.08
N PRO A 1100 -17.45 -29.66 -3.56
CA PRO A 1100 -17.80 -29.70 -4.97
C PRO A 1100 -17.04 -28.63 -5.75
N GLU A 1101 -15.79 -28.97 -6.12
CA GLU A 1101 -14.92 -28.15 -6.96
C GLU A 1101 -15.65 -27.64 -8.20
N SER A 1102 -15.55 -26.34 -8.44
CA SER A 1102 -16.34 -25.67 -9.47
C SER A 1102 -15.87 -26.00 -10.89
N TYR A 1103 -14.58 -26.24 -11.10
CA TYR A 1103 -14.04 -26.67 -12.39
C TYR A 1103 -12.93 -27.72 -12.24
N GLY A 1104 -11.86 -27.43 -11.51
CA GLY A 1104 -10.69 -28.30 -11.40
C GLY A 1104 -9.64 -28.05 -12.50
N LEU A 1105 -9.01 -26.86 -12.48
CA LEU A 1105 -7.89 -26.53 -13.38
C LEU A 1105 -6.71 -27.48 -13.18
N VAL A 1106 -6.33 -27.77 -11.92
CA VAL A 1106 -5.23 -28.67 -11.57
C VAL A 1106 -5.35 -30.02 -12.25
N VAL A 1107 -6.54 -30.62 -12.24
CA VAL A 1107 -6.81 -31.93 -12.87
C VAL A 1107 -6.53 -31.87 -14.37
N ARG A 1108 -7.06 -30.86 -15.05
CA ARG A 1108 -6.91 -30.72 -16.50
C ARG A 1108 -5.48 -30.32 -16.90
N GLU A 1109 -4.79 -29.52 -16.08
CA GLU A 1109 -3.39 -29.11 -16.29
C GLU A 1109 -2.47 -30.34 -16.18
N ALA A 1110 -2.66 -31.14 -15.12
CA ALA A 1110 -1.94 -32.39 -14.88
C ALA A 1110 -2.18 -33.42 -15.99
N LEU A 1111 -3.45 -33.61 -16.40
CA LEU A 1111 -3.78 -34.50 -17.52
C LEU A 1111 -3.10 -34.06 -18.82
N HIS A 1112 -3.04 -32.75 -19.11
CA HIS A 1112 -2.33 -32.22 -20.28
C HIS A 1112 -0.82 -32.48 -20.22
N CYS A 1113 -0.22 -32.40 -19.03
CA CYS A 1113 1.16 -32.79 -18.78
C CYS A 1113 1.38 -34.31 -18.73
N GLY A 1114 0.33 -35.12 -18.94
CA GLY A 1114 0.38 -36.58 -19.01
C GLY A 1114 0.43 -37.29 -17.66
N ASN A 1115 0.27 -36.57 -16.55
CA ASN A 1115 0.26 -37.15 -15.21
C ASN A 1115 -0.95 -38.08 -15.02
N TRP A 1116 -0.80 -39.12 -14.20
CA TRP A 1116 -1.96 -39.86 -13.71
C TRP A 1116 -2.69 -39.02 -12.66
N VAL A 1117 -3.99 -38.80 -12.83
CA VAL A 1117 -4.74 -37.91 -11.93
C VAL A 1117 -5.73 -38.69 -11.07
N VAL A 1118 -5.69 -38.46 -9.77
CA VAL A 1118 -6.58 -39.09 -8.80
C VAL A 1118 -7.51 -38.02 -8.23
N VAL A 1119 -8.82 -38.22 -8.35
CA VAL A 1119 -9.84 -37.25 -7.94
C VAL A 1119 -10.91 -37.89 -7.09
N SER A 1120 -11.60 -37.09 -6.28
CA SER A 1120 -12.86 -37.50 -5.67
C SER A 1120 -14.02 -37.42 -6.67
N ASP A 1121 -15.09 -38.16 -6.39
CA ASP A 1121 -16.35 -38.20 -7.16
C ASP A 1121 -17.29 -37.00 -6.93
N VAL A 1122 -16.73 -35.85 -6.53
CA VAL A 1122 -17.48 -34.66 -6.10
C VAL A 1122 -17.13 -33.44 -6.95
N GLY A 1123 -18.14 -32.70 -7.39
CA GLY A 1123 -18.00 -31.52 -8.25
C GLY A 1123 -17.49 -31.86 -9.65
N ALA A 1124 -16.79 -30.90 -10.27
CA ALA A 1124 -16.37 -30.98 -11.67
C ALA A 1124 -15.05 -31.73 -11.91
N LEU A 1125 -14.41 -32.28 -10.85
CA LEU A 1125 -13.11 -32.96 -10.98
C LEU A 1125 -13.20 -34.21 -11.85
N ALA A 1126 -14.21 -35.05 -11.61
CA ALA A 1126 -14.40 -36.32 -12.30
C ALA A 1126 -14.78 -36.15 -13.79
N GLU A 1127 -15.27 -34.98 -14.21
CA GLU A 1127 -15.67 -34.73 -15.61
C GLU A 1127 -14.51 -34.90 -16.60
N ALA A 1128 -13.27 -34.65 -16.16
CA ALA A 1128 -12.07 -34.76 -16.99
C ALA A 1128 -11.35 -36.13 -16.87
N VAL A 1129 -11.78 -36.99 -15.93
CA VAL A 1129 -11.10 -38.25 -15.62
C VAL A 1129 -11.94 -39.44 -16.07
N VAL A 1130 -11.33 -40.31 -16.87
CA VAL A 1130 -11.88 -41.62 -17.22
C VAL A 1130 -11.16 -42.67 -16.37
N ASP A 1131 -11.89 -43.22 -15.41
CA ASP A 1131 -11.36 -44.17 -14.43
C ASP A 1131 -10.63 -45.35 -15.10
N GLY A 1132 -9.41 -45.62 -14.65
CA GLY A 1132 -8.53 -46.67 -15.15
C GLY A 1132 -7.86 -46.36 -16.50
N VAL A 1133 -8.14 -45.23 -17.14
CA VAL A 1133 -7.54 -44.84 -18.43
C VAL A 1133 -6.50 -43.73 -18.26
N ASN A 1134 -6.91 -42.58 -17.74
CA ASN A 1134 -6.04 -41.41 -17.54
C ASN A 1134 -5.96 -40.98 -16.06
N GLY A 1135 -6.64 -41.70 -15.17
CA GLY A 1135 -6.72 -41.37 -13.77
C GLY A 1135 -7.56 -42.37 -12.97
N THR A 1136 -7.80 -42.04 -11.71
CA THR A 1136 -8.60 -42.83 -10.77
C THR A 1136 -9.64 -41.94 -10.09
N VAL A 1137 -10.89 -42.40 -10.05
CA VAL A 1137 -11.96 -41.70 -9.31
C VAL A 1137 -12.23 -42.45 -7.99
N LEU A 1138 -12.13 -41.73 -6.88
CA LEU A 1138 -12.35 -42.26 -5.53
C LEU A 1138 -13.65 -41.73 -4.93
N PRO A 1139 -14.35 -42.50 -4.08
CA PRO A 1139 -15.40 -41.96 -3.24
C PRO A 1139 -14.85 -40.82 -2.36
N SER A 1140 -15.55 -39.69 -2.34
CA SER A 1140 -15.20 -38.55 -1.47
C SER A 1140 -15.22 -38.94 0.01
N ARG A 1141 -14.34 -38.31 0.81
CA ARG A 1141 -14.19 -38.55 2.26
C ARG A 1141 -13.83 -40.00 2.66
N ASP A 1142 -13.45 -40.87 1.71
CA ASP A 1142 -13.04 -42.25 2.00
C ASP A 1142 -11.51 -42.40 2.04
N ARG A 1143 -10.93 -42.34 3.24
CA ARG A 1143 -9.50 -42.64 3.45
C ARG A 1143 -9.16 -44.09 3.12
N GLY A 1144 -10.06 -45.04 3.35
CA GLY A 1144 -9.82 -46.45 3.07
C GLY A 1144 -9.61 -46.71 1.57
N ALA A 1145 -10.33 -45.98 0.71
CA ALA A 1145 -10.08 -45.99 -0.74
C ALA A 1145 -8.70 -45.43 -1.09
N LEU A 1146 -8.28 -44.36 -0.41
CA LEU A 1146 -6.96 -43.77 -0.59
C LEU A 1146 -5.82 -44.69 -0.11
N ASP A 1147 -5.99 -45.38 1.02
CA ASP A 1147 -5.04 -46.36 1.54
C ASP A 1147 -4.85 -47.51 0.54
N ARG A 1148 -5.95 -48.03 -0.02
CA ARG A 1148 -5.90 -49.08 -1.06
C ARG A 1148 -5.18 -48.60 -2.32
N LEU A 1149 -5.37 -47.33 -2.70
CA LEU A 1149 -4.71 -46.74 -3.85
C LEU A 1149 -3.20 -46.61 -3.63
N PHE A 1150 -2.75 -46.08 -2.48
CA PHE A 1150 -1.32 -45.98 -2.19
C PHE A 1150 -0.64 -47.35 -2.11
N ALA A 1151 -1.31 -48.34 -1.49
CA ALA A 1151 -0.82 -49.72 -1.49
C ALA A 1151 -0.69 -50.27 -2.92
N ASP A 1152 -1.64 -49.94 -3.80
CA ASP A 1152 -1.60 -50.36 -5.19
C ASP A 1152 -0.49 -49.68 -6.00
N MET A 1153 -0.29 -48.38 -5.80
CA MET A 1153 0.81 -47.61 -6.40
C MET A 1153 2.18 -48.19 -6.04
N GLN A 1154 2.36 -48.61 -4.79
CA GLN A 1154 3.59 -49.27 -4.34
C GLN A 1154 3.77 -50.66 -4.99
N MET A 1155 2.70 -51.40 -5.22
CA MET A 1155 2.75 -52.75 -5.80
C MET A 1155 2.89 -52.74 -7.34
N ARG A 1156 2.31 -51.74 -8.01
CA ARG A 1156 2.21 -51.64 -9.48
C ARG A 1156 2.56 -50.23 -9.98
N PRO A 1157 3.76 -49.69 -9.65
CA PRO A 1157 4.11 -48.29 -9.96
C PRO A 1157 4.10 -48.00 -11.46
N GLU A 1158 4.35 -48.99 -12.32
CA GLU A 1158 4.30 -48.86 -13.78
C GLU A 1158 2.93 -48.47 -14.33
N GLN A 1159 1.84 -48.78 -13.62
CA GLN A 1159 0.48 -48.41 -14.03
C GLN A 1159 0.26 -46.90 -13.91
N TYR A 1160 0.89 -46.26 -12.92
CA TYR A 1160 0.64 -44.88 -12.51
C TYR A 1160 1.66 -43.88 -13.06
N ARG A 1161 2.66 -44.37 -13.81
CA ARG A 1161 3.66 -43.48 -14.44
C ARG A 1161 3.02 -42.55 -15.45
N ARG A 1162 3.59 -41.36 -15.53
CA ARG A 1162 3.24 -40.34 -16.50
C ARG A 1162 3.31 -40.90 -17.93
N ASP A 1163 2.24 -40.71 -18.70
CA ASP A 1163 2.14 -41.16 -20.09
C ASP A 1163 1.26 -40.21 -20.91
N HIS A 1164 1.89 -39.38 -21.74
CA HIS A 1164 1.19 -38.44 -22.61
C HIS A 1164 0.20 -39.10 -23.58
N LYS A 1165 0.34 -40.40 -23.89
CA LYS A 1165 -0.62 -41.12 -24.76
C LYS A 1165 -1.99 -41.31 -24.11
N ARG A 1166 -2.05 -41.26 -22.78
CA ARG A 1166 -3.28 -41.38 -21.99
C ARG A 1166 -3.98 -40.04 -21.79
N SER A 1167 -3.30 -38.94 -22.12
CA SER A 1167 -3.89 -37.61 -22.10
C SER A 1167 -4.98 -37.51 -23.17
N LEU A 1168 -6.23 -37.42 -22.73
CA LEU A 1168 -7.31 -36.95 -23.58
C LEU A 1168 -7.09 -35.45 -23.75
N GLN A 1169 -6.70 -34.99 -24.95
CA GLN A 1169 -6.51 -33.56 -25.20
C GLN A 1169 -7.81 -32.81 -24.87
N THR A 1170 -7.83 -32.12 -23.74
CA THR A 1170 -8.89 -31.18 -23.38
C THR A 1170 -8.88 -30.08 -24.45
N LYS A 1171 -9.92 -30.03 -25.28
CA LYS A 1171 -9.93 -29.17 -26.48
C LYS A 1171 -10.20 -27.69 -26.18
N ARG A 1172 -10.73 -27.35 -25.01
CA ARG A 1172 -11.16 -25.98 -24.67
C ARG A 1172 -10.01 -25.18 -24.07
N THR A 1173 -9.64 -24.10 -24.77
CA THR A 1173 -8.60 -23.15 -24.36
C THR A 1173 -9.20 -21.94 -23.63
N LEU A 1174 -8.36 -21.16 -22.93
CA LEU A 1174 -8.76 -19.86 -22.36
C LEU A 1174 -9.24 -18.88 -23.45
N ASP A 1175 -8.64 -18.94 -24.63
CA ASP A 1175 -9.03 -18.12 -25.77
C ASP A 1175 -10.46 -18.43 -26.23
N ASP A 1176 -10.86 -19.71 -26.26
CA ASP A 1176 -12.23 -20.11 -26.60
C ASP A 1176 -13.25 -19.54 -25.60
N GLN A 1177 -12.96 -19.64 -24.29
CA GLN A 1177 -13.79 -19.06 -23.24
C GLN A 1177 -13.90 -17.53 -23.39
N SER A 1178 -12.78 -16.87 -23.64
CA SER A 1178 -12.70 -15.41 -23.76
C SER A 1178 -13.46 -14.90 -24.97
N ALA A 1179 -13.39 -15.62 -26.11
CA ALA A 1179 -14.13 -15.29 -27.32
C ALA A 1179 -15.65 -15.40 -27.12
N GLU A 1180 -16.12 -16.46 -26.44
CA GLU A 1180 -17.53 -16.62 -26.08
C GLU A 1180 -18.01 -15.53 -25.12
N LEU A 1181 -17.16 -15.14 -24.16
CA LEU A 1181 -17.46 -14.06 -23.23
C LEU A 1181 -17.56 -12.69 -23.93
N ALA A 1182 -16.65 -12.39 -24.86
CA ALA A 1182 -16.72 -11.19 -25.68
C ALA A 1182 -18.03 -11.13 -26.48
N GLU A 1183 -18.51 -12.26 -26.99
CA GLU A 1183 -19.81 -12.33 -27.68
C GLU A 1183 -21.01 -12.12 -26.75
N ILE A 1184 -20.91 -12.52 -25.48
CA ILE A 1184 -21.91 -12.14 -24.46
C ILE A 1184 -21.89 -10.62 -24.27
N TYR A 1185 -20.73 -9.98 -24.17
CA TYR A 1185 -20.61 -8.53 -24.01
C TYR A 1185 -21.18 -7.74 -25.20
N ARG A 1186 -20.96 -8.20 -26.43
CA ARG A 1186 -21.56 -7.57 -27.62
C ARG A 1186 -23.08 -7.64 -27.60
N ARG A 1187 -23.63 -8.81 -27.26
CA ARG A 1187 -25.10 -9.03 -27.21
C ARG A 1187 -25.79 -8.22 -26.12
N LEU A 1188 -25.13 -7.96 -24.99
CA LEU A 1188 -25.70 -7.21 -23.88
C LEU A 1188 -25.66 -5.69 -24.08
N SER A 1189 -24.76 -5.22 -24.94
CA SER A 1189 -24.60 -3.78 -25.21
C SER A 1189 -25.49 -3.27 -26.35
N ASN A 1190 -26.01 -4.17 -27.18
CA ASN A 1190 -26.93 -3.89 -28.29
C ASN A 1190 -28.37 -4.07 -27.84
#